data_AF-A0A2Z2MVN1-F1
#
_entry.id   AF-A0A2Z2MVN1-F1
#
_cell.length_a   1.000
_cell.length_b   1.000
_cell.length_c   1.000
_cell.angle_alpha   90.00
_cell.angle_beta   90.00
_cell.angle_gamma   90.00
#
_symmetry.space_group_name_H-M   'P 1'
#
loop_
_entity.id
_entity.type
_entity.pdbx_description
1 polymer ?
#
loop_
_entity_poly.entity_id
_entity_poly.type
_entity_poly.pdbx_seq_one_letter_code
_entity_poly.pdbx_strand_id
1 'polypeptide(L)'
;MKKTATLVLISVLLFSLVPLSSLVSAMYGTKIIDGDLSDWTGSDYISTSPDNGLAGANLKNLYLAWDDQYLYIMITTRNTQSWDVAYGIGIDVDPGTGNGYTGSSDSWGRQINFSNGFAVDYEIYFWWGWNSGMGTDNFNAWTGSGWNYNSISGVGGSFAYTGDTSTGLQTVEIKIPWSALGGRPEKIGVVAWVTGSGGSAVDAVPINSAIDYSDINSEWGDHDTFVNLAVVSVVPKTIDGDLSDWTLNEQFSSGDSGLAGAEIDKMYVSWDNEYLYLAIKTSNTQSWDLAYGIGIDVDPGSGNGYTGGSDPSDAWGRKIGFGGQYAADYEIYFWWSGGDGKILADNFITWTGSGWDYKGIADVGGKFAYTGDASTGLQTVEIAIPWSALGGKRPNFAVISWIAGGGGSSAVDSAPADPAIDYSNIGNEWGDSDVFTTLRVESWFLMADLTTGITGPGVVGLNRNAVYNVTVKNEGSLPAQNASVKVYVNGTLSANWTVDLGPGEEKWFTFTWKPNATGTYTIKAVVDEENAIPEASETNNEYTMDVQVVWVGNIDVDGNPDDWITVDISPNSYIVQNGYFIWRDAVGDQRTEKDPYLPGGKSSHADLTEVGVTKDDRYVYFLFKFADMNNIKIGDNGATFVAVPIDYKDGGADWFAGEMDTRTPLKWDIQMAINLAGNQYTGQTKATAAAGNSKLSLLYFVDPEGNIVSVSGAMVGIDLSKNTIEVRVPVGVFEGAKSFKFQVATGFSYGEGVWNFGNDFANDGISDIVDTLTMESTTIKELADNIPDYYVTIKMDNIIEGASMTTVKLQRLMAFQNAFVMHNRYYGVRHFEKDYARYTELDQQLRNMPLTDDMMERLDELENEVMDLLRLYNEGKELIDSPSYAFGASLKIYRAYTGLKKVVSEMEAMLEKAQSGELEREEYMKELAKNLTKAIDGNLDDWDVEPIAVDDVGYGQDGANLKALYIDYDDQFLYIALTTENKASWRIAYGISLDYKDGGYTTGQDSWARRVNFEKGIDAQLYFFWNGEFFGDQGTSNITSAQITLWENGSWKYEDLKWVGFYNYTGGAENGLQTLEIAIPWKALGGKPEKINIIAYITGQGAGDSAVDSLPLQDAVKDTDPGQEWGDVDTFTEFATVTIE
;
A
#
# COMPACT_ATOMS: atom_id res chain seq x y z
N MET A 1 5.58 -32.02 -31.47
CA MET A 1 6.36 -30.76 -31.50
C MET A 1 5.35 -29.64 -31.74
N LYS A 2 5.10 -28.65 -30.88
CA LYS A 2 5.80 -28.13 -29.71
C LYS A 2 4.77 -27.96 -28.56
N LYS A 3 4.87 -28.84 -27.58
CA LYS A 3 4.31 -28.78 -26.22
C LYS A 3 5.45 -29.32 -25.35
N THR A 4 6.48 -28.51 -25.12
CA THR A 4 7.69 -28.98 -24.41
C THR A 4 8.51 -27.82 -23.83
N ALA A 5 7.89 -26.97 -23.02
CA ALA A 5 8.65 -26.04 -22.17
C ALA A 5 8.02 -25.81 -20.79
N THR A 6 6.72 -25.99 -20.63
CA THR A 6 6.04 -25.64 -19.36
C THR A 6 5.88 -26.81 -18.38
N LEU A 7 6.15 -28.06 -18.81
CA LEU A 7 5.94 -29.25 -17.97
C LEU A 7 7.17 -29.71 -17.16
N VAL A 8 8.27 -28.92 -17.15
CA VAL A 8 9.46 -29.20 -16.32
C VAL A 8 9.61 -28.22 -15.15
N LEU A 9 8.81 -27.14 -15.08
CA LEU A 9 8.83 -26.23 -13.91
C LEU A 9 7.85 -26.61 -12.79
N ILE A 10 6.97 -27.59 -13.00
CA ILE A 10 5.92 -27.98 -12.04
C ILE A 10 6.38 -29.09 -11.06
N SER A 11 7.64 -29.53 -11.16
CA SER A 11 8.25 -30.47 -10.19
C SER A 11 9.19 -29.80 -9.18
N VAL A 12 9.31 -28.47 -9.18
CA VAL A 12 10.26 -27.72 -8.31
C VAL A 12 9.56 -26.69 -7.40
N LEU A 13 8.24 -26.54 -7.45
CA LEU A 13 7.50 -25.53 -6.66
C LEU A 13 6.53 -26.09 -5.61
N LEU A 14 6.72 -27.36 -5.20
CA LEU A 14 5.88 -28.03 -4.19
C LEU A 14 6.61 -28.35 -2.87
N PHE A 15 7.68 -27.62 -2.54
CA PHE A 15 8.22 -27.52 -1.18
C PHE A 15 8.59 -26.07 -0.86
N SER A 16 7.59 -25.23 -0.61
CA SER A 16 7.79 -24.01 0.19
C SER A 16 6.42 -23.45 0.58
N LEU A 17 5.94 -23.82 1.76
CA LEU A 17 5.03 -23.04 2.60
C LEU A 17 4.98 -23.75 3.97
N VAL A 18 6.15 -23.80 4.60
CA VAL A 18 6.28 -23.76 6.06
C VAL A 18 6.08 -22.30 6.46
N PRO A 19 5.48 -21.98 7.62
CA PRO A 19 5.22 -20.59 8.00
C PRO A 19 6.50 -19.77 7.95
N LEU A 20 6.44 -18.56 7.39
CA LEU A 20 7.43 -17.51 7.64
C LEU A 20 7.37 -17.16 9.13
N SER A 21 8.01 -17.97 9.97
CA SER A 21 8.66 -17.45 11.16
C SER A 21 9.58 -16.33 10.69
N SER A 22 9.49 -15.16 11.33
CA SER A 22 10.56 -14.16 11.30
C SER A 22 11.90 -14.89 11.33
N LEU A 23 12.71 -14.73 10.28
CA LEU A 23 14.08 -15.21 10.27
C LEU A 23 14.82 -14.43 11.37
N VAL A 24 14.86 -14.99 12.58
CA VAL A 24 15.72 -14.50 13.65
C VAL A 24 17.14 -14.70 13.15
N SER A 25 17.91 -13.61 13.15
CA SER A 25 19.25 -13.55 12.62
C SER A 25 20.29 -13.71 13.71
N ALA A 26 21.36 -14.44 13.40
CA ALA A 26 22.67 -14.31 14.03
C ALA A 26 23.19 -12.89 13.84
N MET A 27 23.34 -12.15 14.93
CA MET A 27 23.88 -10.80 14.94
C MET A 27 25.29 -10.85 15.51
N TYR A 28 26.27 -10.68 14.64
CA TYR A 28 27.64 -10.43 15.07
C TYR A 28 28.03 -9.00 14.65
N GLY A 29 27.59 -7.99 15.42
CA GLY A 29 28.07 -6.61 15.44
C GLY A 29 27.65 -5.66 14.29
N THR A 30 26.69 -4.76 14.55
CA THR A 30 26.47 -3.58 13.68
C THR A 30 27.67 -2.64 13.78
N LYS A 31 28.19 -2.19 12.63
CA LYS A 31 29.31 -1.23 12.56
C LYS A 31 28.89 0.14 12.06
N ILE A 32 29.59 1.14 12.57
CA ILE A 32 29.60 2.50 12.05
C ILE A 32 30.55 2.50 10.85
N ILE A 33 30.24 3.32 9.84
CA ILE A 33 31.07 3.44 8.64
C ILE A 33 31.71 4.83 8.67
N ASP A 34 32.83 4.93 9.37
CA ASP A 34 33.60 6.17 9.58
C ASP A 34 35.12 6.02 9.34
N GLY A 35 35.58 4.78 9.13
CA GLY A 35 36.97 4.41 8.90
C GLY A 35 37.76 4.14 10.19
N ASP A 36 37.16 4.25 11.37
CA ASP A 36 37.83 4.02 12.65
C ASP A 36 37.73 2.55 13.08
N LEU A 37 38.75 2.03 13.74
CA LEU A 37 38.73 0.66 14.27
C LEU A 37 37.97 0.58 15.62
N SER A 38 37.50 1.71 16.14
CA SER A 38 37.04 1.82 17.53
C SER A 38 35.84 0.93 17.90
N ASP A 39 34.95 0.63 16.96
CA ASP A 39 33.78 -0.23 17.14
C ASP A 39 34.00 -1.68 16.68
N TRP A 40 35.20 -2.01 16.17
CA TRP A 40 35.63 -3.36 15.81
C TRP A 40 36.30 -4.06 16.99
N THR A 41 35.72 -5.17 17.42
CA THR A 41 36.13 -5.96 18.57
C THR A 41 36.98 -7.16 18.17
N GLY A 42 37.54 -7.86 19.17
CA GLY A 42 38.38 -9.04 18.93
C GLY A 42 37.65 -10.21 18.27
N SER A 43 36.33 -10.23 18.33
CA SER A 43 35.50 -11.26 17.68
C SER A 43 35.19 -10.95 16.21
N ASP A 44 35.32 -9.69 15.77
CA ASP A 44 35.22 -9.32 14.36
C ASP A 44 36.53 -9.62 13.62
N TYR A 45 37.62 -9.78 14.36
CA TYR A 45 38.92 -10.10 13.80
C TYR A 45 38.94 -11.50 13.19
N ILE A 46 39.31 -11.58 11.92
CA ILE A 46 39.35 -12.83 11.16
C ILE A 46 40.77 -13.30 10.91
N SER A 47 41.62 -12.42 10.39
CA SER A 47 42.97 -12.80 9.99
C SER A 47 43.91 -11.60 9.86
N THR A 48 45.21 -11.90 9.83
CA THR A 48 46.27 -10.93 9.57
C THR A 48 47.21 -11.44 8.47
N SER A 49 47.69 -10.54 7.63
CA SER A 49 48.76 -10.84 6.67
C SER A 49 50.14 -10.56 7.29
N PRO A 50 51.20 -11.29 6.86
CA PRO A 50 52.58 -10.95 7.16
C PRO A 50 52.93 -9.54 6.68
N ASP A 51 53.90 -8.90 7.33
CA ASP A 51 54.49 -7.67 6.81
C ASP A 51 55.33 -8.00 5.56
N ASN A 52 54.87 -7.55 4.39
CA ASN A 52 55.55 -7.79 3.11
C ASN A 52 56.69 -6.80 2.82
N GLY A 53 56.92 -5.81 3.70
CA GLY A 53 57.99 -4.82 3.58
C GLY A 53 57.77 -3.72 2.52
N LEU A 54 56.64 -3.72 1.81
CA LEU A 54 56.30 -2.66 0.86
C LEU A 54 55.73 -1.44 1.59
N ALA A 55 56.06 -0.23 1.12
CA ALA A 55 55.71 0.99 1.82
C ALA A 55 54.28 1.48 1.55
N GLY A 56 53.66 1.10 0.42
CA GLY A 56 52.32 1.57 0.03
C GLY A 56 51.38 0.48 -0.48
N ALA A 57 51.74 -0.79 -0.29
CA ALA A 57 50.95 -1.97 -0.69
C ALA A 57 51.12 -3.10 0.34
N ASN A 58 50.82 -2.81 1.60
CA ASN A 58 51.07 -3.71 2.74
C ASN A 58 49.80 -3.86 3.57
N LEU A 59 49.05 -4.93 3.34
CA LEU A 59 47.83 -5.23 4.09
C LEU A 59 48.19 -5.63 5.52
N LYS A 60 47.21 -5.58 6.43
CA LYS A 60 47.43 -5.91 7.83
C LYS A 60 46.39 -6.88 8.36
N ASN A 61 45.15 -6.43 8.55
CA ASN A 61 44.11 -7.23 9.18
C ASN A 61 42.83 -7.19 8.35
N LEU A 62 42.09 -8.29 8.38
CA LEU A 62 40.72 -8.41 7.91
C LEU A 62 39.79 -8.60 9.11
N TYR A 63 38.73 -7.81 9.14
CA TYR A 63 37.63 -7.95 10.09
C TYR A 63 36.31 -8.13 9.36
N LEU A 64 35.41 -8.93 9.92
CA LEU A 64 34.06 -9.18 9.41
C LEU A 64 33.05 -9.07 10.55
N ALA A 65 31.96 -8.38 10.28
CA ALA A 65 30.80 -8.26 11.16
C ALA A 65 29.52 -8.30 10.33
N TRP A 66 28.37 -8.61 10.93
CA TRP A 66 27.09 -8.58 10.26
C TRP A 66 25.91 -8.40 11.21
N ASP A 67 24.86 -7.81 10.66
CA ASP A 67 23.54 -7.79 11.27
C ASP A 67 22.49 -8.40 10.32
N ASP A 68 21.21 -8.23 10.67
CA ASP A 68 20.07 -8.76 9.92
C ASP A 68 20.01 -8.25 8.47
N GLN A 69 20.59 -7.10 8.20
CA GLN A 69 20.46 -6.39 6.93
C GLN A 69 21.77 -6.30 6.16
N TYR A 70 22.90 -6.25 6.85
CA TYR A 70 24.19 -5.90 6.26
C TYR A 70 25.32 -6.84 6.67
N LEU A 71 26.23 -7.05 5.72
CA LEU A 71 27.60 -7.50 5.93
C LEU A 71 28.51 -6.28 6.06
N TYR A 72 29.41 -6.31 7.04
CA TYR A 72 30.44 -5.32 7.28
C TYR A 72 31.82 -5.94 7.07
N ILE A 73 32.69 -5.25 6.34
CA ILE A 73 34.06 -5.67 6.07
C ILE A 73 34.99 -4.51 6.41
N MET A 74 36.02 -4.77 7.20
CA MET A 74 37.11 -3.83 7.42
C MET A 74 38.46 -4.41 7.06
N ILE A 75 39.27 -3.58 6.40
CA ILE A 75 40.67 -3.87 6.10
C ILE A 75 41.52 -2.78 6.70
N THR A 76 42.63 -3.17 7.33
CA THR A 76 43.67 -2.25 7.77
C THR A 76 44.96 -2.52 7.03
N THR A 77 45.83 -1.52 6.93
CA THR A 77 47.13 -1.61 6.25
C THR A 77 48.29 -1.28 7.19
N ARG A 78 49.53 -1.50 6.72
CA ARG A 78 50.77 -0.99 7.31
C ARG A 78 51.45 0.04 6.40
N ASN A 79 50.66 0.74 5.59
CA ASN A 79 51.21 1.68 4.61
C ASN A 79 51.88 2.87 5.30
N THR A 80 53.08 3.20 4.84
CA THR A 80 53.87 4.37 5.25
C THR A 80 54.07 5.37 4.12
N GLN A 81 53.58 5.06 2.91
CA GLN A 81 53.63 5.88 1.71
C GLN A 81 52.36 5.69 0.86
N SER A 82 51.98 6.75 0.13
CA SER A 82 50.91 6.69 -0.89
C SER A 82 51.44 6.15 -2.21
N TRP A 83 50.92 5.00 -2.67
CA TRP A 83 51.24 4.37 -3.97
C TRP A 83 49.99 4.24 -4.85
N ASP A 84 50.17 4.11 -6.16
CA ASP A 84 49.07 3.94 -7.12
C ASP A 84 48.74 2.45 -7.30
N VAL A 85 47.77 1.98 -6.52
CA VAL A 85 47.44 0.56 -6.34
C VAL A 85 45.94 0.34 -6.21
N ALA A 86 45.49 -0.88 -6.48
CA ALA A 86 44.13 -1.34 -6.28
C ALA A 86 44.02 -2.25 -5.06
N TYR A 87 43.01 -2.01 -4.23
CA TYR A 87 42.59 -2.91 -3.15
C TYR A 87 41.38 -3.69 -3.65
N GLY A 88 41.53 -5.00 -3.78
CA GLY A 88 40.49 -5.92 -4.22
C GLY A 88 39.96 -6.75 -3.05
N ILE A 89 38.67 -7.07 -3.08
CA ILE A 89 38.01 -7.95 -2.12
C ILE A 89 37.12 -8.92 -2.87
N GLY A 90 37.28 -10.20 -2.64
CA GLY A 90 36.51 -11.28 -3.25
C GLY A 90 35.57 -11.87 -2.21
N ILE A 91 34.31 -12.02 -2.59
CA ILE A 91 33.25 -12.62 -1.77
C ILE A 91 32.65 -13.80 -2.54
N ASP A 92 32.76 -14.97 -1.96
CA ASP A 92 32.14 -16.22 -2.39
C ASP A 92 30.97 -16.51 -1.43
N VAL A 93 29.74 -16.57 -1.94
CA VAL A 93 28.53 -16.75 -1.11
C VAL A 93 28.13 -18.21 -0.93
N ASP A 94 28.82 -19.15 -1.58
CA ASP A 94 28.64 -20.58 -1.37
C ASP A 94 29.99 -21.34 -1.38
N PRO A 95 30.91 -20.98 -0.45
CA PRO A 95 32.28 -21.48 -0.47
C PRO A 95 32.32 -23.02 -0.38
N GLY A 96 33.07 -23.62 -1.29
CA GLY A 96 33.27 -25.08 -1.37
C GLY A 96 32.41 -25.78 -2.43
N THR A 97 31.43 -25.10 -3.05
CA THR A 97 30.63 -25.68 -4.15
C THR A 97 31.34 -25.61 -5.49
N GLY A 98 32.24 -24.62 -5.66
CA GLY A 98 32.85 -24.27 -6.94
C GLY A 98 31.90 -23.55 -7.91
N ASN A 99 30.73 -23.09 -7.45
CA ASN A 99 29.86 -22.22 -8.22
C ASN A 99 30.34 -20.77 -8.08
N GLY A 100 30.36 -20.03 -9.18
CA GLY A 100 30.89 -18.66 -9.21
C GLY A 100 31.99 -18.50 -10.26
N TYR A 101 32.84 -17.49 -10.11
CA TYR A 101 33.94 -17.23 -11.04
C TYR A 101 35.22 -17.98 -10.65
N THR A 102 35.74 -18.81 -11.57
CA THR A 102 37.00 -19.57 -11.44
C THR A 102 37.95 -19.32 -12.62
N GLY A 103 37.81 -18.18 -13.29
CA GLY A 103 38.58 -17.87 -14.49
C GLY A 103 40.05 -17.53 -14.23
N SER A 104 40.71 -17.01 -15.26
CA SER A 104 42.16 -16.72 -15.25
C SER A 104 42.52 -15.26 -14.97
N SER A 105 41.59 -14.46 -14.44
CA SER A 105 41.84 -13.08 -14.02
C SER A 105 40.80 -12.55 -13.04
N ASP A 106 41.07 -11.45 -12.34
CA ASP A 106 40.02 -10.70 -11.64
C ASP A 106 39.00 -10.09 -12.64
N SER A 107 38.00 -9.39 -12.11
CA SER A 107 36.98 -8.67 -12.90
C SER A 107 37.54 -7.56 -13.80
N TRP A 108 38.77 -7.12 -13.61
CA TRP A 108 39.44 -6.09 -14.42
C TRP A 108 40.57 -6.65 -15.31
N GLY A 109 40.78 -7.97 -15.32
CA GLY A 109 41.79 -8.62 -16.15
C GLY A 109 43.19 -8.73 -15.52
N ARG A 110 43.36 -8.52 -14.21
CA ARG A 110 44.61 -8.77 -13.47
C ARG A 110 44.80 -10.26 -13.21
N GLN A 111 46.03 -10.72 -13.00
CA GLN A 111 46.43 -12.14 -12.98
C GLN A 111 46.09 -12.84 -11.66
N ILE A 112 44.85 -12.70 -11.18
CA ILE A 112 44.36 -13.19 -9.89
C ILE A 112 43.22 -14.17 -10.15
N ASN A 113 43.32 -15.38 -9.59
CA ASN A 113 42.39 -16.49 -9.83
C ASN A 113 41.95 -17.11 -8.51
N PHE A 114 40.91 -17.94 -8.55
CA PHE A 114 40.39 -18.66 -7.38
C PHE A 114 40.30 -20.16 -7.66
N SER A 115 40.64 -20.99 -6.69
CA SER A 115 40.52 -22.46 -6.80
C SER A 115 40.30 -23.13 -5.43
N ASN A 116 40.52 -24.44 -5.32
CA ASN A 116 40.33 -25.22 -4.08
C ASN A 116 38.88 -25.19 -3.55
N GLY A 117 37.91 -25.18 -4.45
CA GLY A 117 36.48 -25.11 -4.10
C GLY A 117 35.96 -23.69 -3.90
N PHE A 118 36.81 -22.66 -3.98
CA PHE A 118 36.40 -21.26 -3.99
C PHE A 118 36.16 -20.76 -5.41
N ALA A 119 35.05 -20.06 -5.59
CA ALA A 119 34.62 -19.50 -6.85
C ALA A 119 33.88 -18.19 -6.56
N VAL A 120 34.54 -17.05 -6.74
CA VAL A 120 34.04 -15.76 -6.25
C VAL A 120 32.81 -15.30 -7.04
N ASP A 121 31.77 -14.87 -6.32
CA ASP A 121 30.55 -14.30 -6.91
C ASP A 121 30.63 -12.78 -7.03
N TYR A 122 31.33 -12.13 -6.11
CA TYR A 122 31.43 -10.67 -6.05
C TYR A 122 32.86 -10.20 -5.83
N GLU A 123 33.25 -9.17 -6.57
CA GLU A 123 34.51 -8.46 -6.35
C GLU A 123 34.28 -6.99 -6.07
N ILE A 124 34.89 -6.47 -5.00
CA ILE A 124 34.88 -5.06 -4.64
C ILE A 124 36.25 -4.48 -4.93
N TYR A 125 36.29 -3.30 -5.54
CA TYR A 125 37.54 -2.64 -5.88
C TYR A 125 37.55 -1.17 -5.50
N PHE A 126 38.65 -0.79 -4.85
CA PHE A 126 39.04 0.58 -4.58
C PHE A 126 40.36 0.91 -5.28
N TRP A 127 40.37 1.99 -6.05
CA TRP A 127 41.61 2.51 -6.63
C TRP A 127 42.20 3.61 -5.75
N TRP A 128 43.44 3.49 -5.31
CA TRP A 128 44.15 4.55 -4.60
C TRP A 128 45.17 5.21 -5.53
N GLY A 129 45.09 6.52 -5.72
CA GLY A 129 46.02 7.26 -6.60
C GLY A 129 47.13 7.99 -5.85
N TRP A 130 48.32 8.06 -6.46
CA TRP A 130 49.55 8.69 -5.90
C TRP A 130 49.28 9.99 -5.11
N ASN A 131 48.55 10.93 -5.72
CA ASN A 131 48.32 12.28 -5.19
C ASN A 131 46.83 12.62 -5.04
N SER A 132 45.93 11.65 -5.23
CA SER A 132 44.48 11.88 -5.19
C SER A 132 43.77 11.15 -4.05
N GLY A 133 44.42 10.16 -3.42
CA GLY A 133 43.77 9.31 -2.43
C GLY A 133 42.78 8.34 -3.08
N MET A 134 41.73 7.98 -2.36
CA MET A 134 40.70 7.03 -2.79
C MET A 134 39.93 7.53 -4.02
N GLY A 135 39.82 6.66 -5.02
CA GLY A 135 39.07 6.84 -6.25
C GLY A 135 37.73 6.11 -6.24
N THR A 136 37.34 5.54 -7.39
CA THR A 136 36.02 4.92 -7.59
C THR A 136 35.80 3.68 -6.72
N ASP A 137 34.58 3.56 -6.21
CA ASP A 137 34.04 2.39 -5.51
C ASP A 137 33.33 1.45 -6.48
N ASN A 138 33.81 0.22 -6.61
CA ASN A 138 33.23 -0.76 -7.54
C ASN A 138 32.68 -1.94 -6.75
N PHE A 139 31.50 -2.40 -7.14
CA PHE A 139 30.86 -3.62 -6.70
C PHE A 139 30.51 -4.45 -7.94
N ASN A 140 31.35 -5.44 -8.23
CA ASN A 140 31.28 -6.25 -9.43
C ASN A 140 30.64 -7.60 -9.12
N ALA A 141 29.58 -7.98 -9.83
CA ALA A 141 28.86 -9.23 -9.63
C ALA A 141 29.03 -10.16 -10.83
N TRP A 142 29.38 -11.41 -10.59
CA TRP A 142 29.49 -12.44 -11.62
C TRP A 142 28.11 -12.90 -12.06
N THR A 143 27.89 -13.00 -13.37
CA THR A 143 26.58 -13.39 -13.95
C THR A 143 26.57 -14.80 -14.54
N GLY A 144 27.64 -15.58 -14.35
CA GLY A 144 27.85 -16.87 -15.00
C GLY A 144 28.48 -16.79 -16.39
N SER A 145 28.47 -15.61 -17.04
CA SER A 145 29.05 -15.40 -18.38
C SER A 145 29.92 -14.15 -18.52
N GLY A 146 29.92 -13.28 -17.49
CA GLY A 146 30.62 -12.00 -17.47
C GLY A 146 30.36 -11.26 -16.16
N TRP A 147 31.03 -10.13 -15.99
CA TRP A 147 30.90 -9.26 -14.81
C TRP A 147 29.90 -8.14 -15.05
N ASN A 148 29.01 -7.92 -14.09
CA ASN A 148 28.17 -6.73 -14.00
C ASN A 148 28.82 -5.73 -13.04
N TYR A 149 29.03 -4.49 -13.47
CA TYR A 149 29.78 -3.47 -12.73
C TYR A 149 28.82 -2.46 -12.12
N ASN A 150 28.78 -2.38 -10.79
CA ASN A 150 28.01 -1.40 -10.04
C ASN A 150 28.93 -0.60 -9.11
N SER A 151 28.39 0.40 -8.40
CA SER A 151 29.07 1.04 -7.26
C SER A 151 28.54 0.47 -5.95
N ILE A 152 29.27 0.65 -4.85
CA ILE A 152 28.85 0.22 -3.52
C ILE A 152 27.57 0.95 -3.13
N SER A 153 27.53 2.27 -3.37
CA SER A 153 26.33 3.10 -3.22
C SER A 153 25.17 2.63 -4.11
N GLY A 154 25.46 2.19 -5.34
CA GLY A 154 24.47 1.76 -6.32
C GLY A 154 23.74 0.47 -5.94
N VAL A 155 24.35 -0.37 -5.10
CA VAL A 155 23.73 -1.57 -4.54
C VAL A 155 23.15 -1.34 -3.13
N GLY A 156 23.15 -0.10 -2.64
CA GLY A 156 22.62 0.29 -1.33
C GLY A 156 23.61 0.13 -0.16
N GLY A 157 24.89 -0.06 -0.46
CA GLY A 157 25.98 -0.09 0.51
C GLY A 157 26.60 1.28 0.76
N SER A 158 27.58 1.32 1.66
CA SER A 158 28.40 2.50 1.94
C SER A 158 29.82 2.09 2.35
N PHE A 159 30.77 3.01 2.28
CA PHE A 159 32.13 2.77 2.77
C PHE A 159 32.73 4.06 3.33
N ALA A 160 33.69 3.91 4.23
CA ALA A 160 34.52 4.99 4.78
C ALA A 160 35.96 4.52 4.86
N TYR A 161 36.90 5.46 4.90
CA TYR A 161 38.32 5.13 4.92
C TYR A 161 39.12 6.22 5.61
N THR A 162 40.28 5.83 6.15
CA THR A 162 41.29 6.78 6.62
C THR A 162 42.59 6.63 5.83
N GLY A 163 43.43 7.66 5.91
CA GLY A 163 44.67 7.76 5.16
C GLY A 163 44.70 8.99 4.28
N ASP A 164 45.90 9.34 3.82
CA ASP A 164 46.11 10.52 2.99
C ASP A 164 47.19 10.27 1.94
N THR A 165 47.42 11.27 1.09
CA THR A 165 48.42 11.19 0.01
C THR A 165 49.87 11.16 0.50
N SER A 166 50.11 11.21 1.82
CA SER A 166 51.44 11.04 2.42
C SER A 166 51.67 9.61 2.93
N THR A 167 50.63 8.97 3.47
CA THR A 167 50.71 7.67 4.15
C THR A 167 50.06 6.52 3.37
N GLY A 168 49.22 6.82 2.38
CA GLY A 168 48.39 5.83 1.69
C GLY A 168 47.15 5.43 2.50
N LEU A 169 46.35 4.51 1.96
CA LEU A 169 45.19 3.95 2.66
C LEU A 169 45.63 3.34 3.99
N GLN A 170 44.99 3.71 5.10
CA GLN A 170 45.26 3.14 6.43
C GLN A 170 44.18 2.14 6.83
N THR A 171 42.92 2.52 6.64
CA THR A 171 41.75 1.70 6.93
C THR A 171 40.70 1.88 5.84
N VAL A 172 39.91 0.84 5.58
CA VAL A 172 38.67 0.94 4.81
C VAL A 172 37.62 0.06 5.46
N GLU A 173 36.42 0.61 5.62
CA GLU A 173 35.23 -0.04 6.13
C GLU A 173 34.15 -0.05 5.07
N ILE A 174 33.43 -1.15 4.96
CA ILE A 174 32.47 -1.37 3.88
C ILE A 174 31.23 -2.00 4.48
N LYS A 175 30.06 -1.45 4.13
CA LYS A 175 28.74 -1.96 4.47
C LYS A 175 28.04 -2.40 3.19
N ILE A 176 27.59 -3.66 3.15
CA ILE A 176 26.97 -4.30 1.98
C ILE A 176 25.63 -4.89 2.39
N PRO A 177 24.50 -4.54 1.74
CA PRO A 177 23.23 -5.18 2.03
C PRO A 177 23.24 -6.66 1.63
N TRP A 178 22.70 -7.55 2.46
CA TRP A 178 22.55 -8.96 2.10
C TRP A 178 21.75 -9.16 0.81
N SER A 179 20.79 -8.28 0.52
CA SER A 179 20.01 -8.31 -0.72
C SER A 179 20.87 -8.09 -1.98
N ALA A 180 22.00 -7.38 -1.88
CA ALA A 180 22.95 -7.20 -2.98
C ALA A 180 23.73 -8.49 -3.27
N LEU A 181 23.88 -9.35 -2.25
CA LEU A 181 24.56 -10.65 -2.31
C LEU A 181 23.61 -11.81 -2.65
N GLY A 182 22.39 -11.52 -3.12
CA GLY A 182 21.38 -12.54 -3.43
C GLY A 182 20.60 -13.05 -2.21
N GLY A 183 20.79 -12.43 -1.05
CA GLY A 183 20.31 -12.88 0.26
C GLY A 183 21.47 -13.20 1.18
N ARG A 184 21.17 -13.50 2.46
CA ARG A 184 22.20 -13.98 3.39
C ARG A 184 22.42 -15.48 3.19
N PRO A 185 23.62 -15.93 2.81
CA PRO A 185 23.91 -17.36 2.67
C PRO A 185 24.15 -18.00 4.05
N GLU A 186 24.35 -19.31 4.09
CA GLU A 186 24.77 -20.01 5.32
C GLU A 186 26.21 -19.67 5.70
N LYS A 187 27.10 -19.60 4.70
CA LYS A 187 28.52 -19.27 4.86
C LYS A 187 28.95 -18.27 3.79
N ILE A 188 29.95 -17.45 4.10
CA ILE A 188 30.64 -16.60 3.12
C ILE A 188 32.14 -16.87 3.18
N GLY A 189 32.80 -16.85 2.03
CA GLY A 189 34.25 -16.80 1.89
C GLY A 189 34.68 -15.38 1.54
N VAL A 190 35.60 -14.78 2.30
CA VAL A 190 36.13 -13.43 2.02
C VAL A 190 37.65 -13.44 1.94
N VAL A 191 38.21 -12.76 0.94
CA VAL A 191 39.65 -12.45 0.86
C VAL A 191 39.84 -11.04 0.37
N ALA A 192 40.83 -10.33 0.91
CA ALA A 192 41.27 -9.04 0.42
C ALA A 192 42.70 -9.13 -0.11
N TRP A 193 43.03 -8.36 -1.14
CA TRP A 193 44.36 -8.30 -1.73
C TRP A 193 44.71 -6.89 -2.20
N VAL A 194 46.01 -6.67 -2.43
CA VAL A 194 46.53 -5.43 -3.04
C VAL A 194 47.34 -5.75 -4.29
N THR A 195 47.10 -5.00 -5.36
CA THR A 195 47.69 -5.22 -6.69
C THR A 195 47.84 -3.89 -7.46
N GLY A 196 48.46 -3.93 -8.64
CA GLY A 196 48.75 -2.76 -9.48
C GLY A 196 47.67 -2.47 -10.52
N SER A 197 47.99 -1.63 -11.52
CA SER A 197 47.11 -1.41 -12.69
C SER A 197 47.00 -2.63 -13.61
N GLY A 198 47.94 -3.55 -13.50
CA GLY A 198 47.96 -4.89 -14.07
C GLY A 198 48.97 -5.74 -13.29
N GLY A 199 49.00 -7.05 -13.54
CA GLY A 199 49.88 -7.97 -12.81
C GLY A 199 49.16 -8.81 -11.77
N SER A 200 49.90 -9.32 -10.77
CA SER A 200 49.40 -10.19 -9.71
C SER A 200 49.27 -9.46 -8.35
N ALA A 201 48.82 -10.14 -7.30
CA ALA A 201 48.73 -9.59 -5.95
C ALA A 201 50.10 -9.60 -5.26
N VAL A 202 50.37 -8.59 -4.44
CA VAL A 202 51.62 -8.53 -3.63
C VAL A 202 51.36 -8.62 -2.13
N ASP A 203 50.08 -8.68 -1.74
CA ASP A 203 49.66 -9.07 -0.41
C ASP A 203 48.21 -9.56 -0.46
N ALA A 204 47.86 -10.45 0.47
CA ALA A 204 46.50 -10.93 0.66
C ALA A 204 46.22 -11.26 2.13
N VAL A 205 44.97 -11.05 2.54
CA VAL A 205 44.44 -11.43 3.85
C VAL A 205 43.09 -12.13 3.69
N PRO A 206 42.92 -13.39 4.14
CA PRO A 206 43.93 -14.24 4.78
C PRO A 206 45.14 -14.57 3.89
N ILE A 207 46.25 -14.95 4.52
CA ILE A 207 47.49 -15.30 3.81
C ILE A 207 47.24 -16.39 2.75
N ASN A 208 47.82 -16.20 1.57
CA ASN A 208 47.72 -17.14 0.46
C ASN A 208 49.09 -17.68 0.06
N SER A 209 49.18 -18.98 -0.24
CA SER A 209 50.44 -19.61 -0.65
C SER A 209 50.88 -19.23 -2.06
N ALA A 210 50.01 -18.54 -2.81
CA ALA A 210 50.34 -18.01 -4.13
C ALA A 210 51.39 -16.88 -4.04
N ILE A 211 51.40 -16.13 -2.92
CA ILE A 211 52.27 -14.98 -2.73
C ILE A 211 53.61 -15.41 -2.09
N ASP A 212 54.73 -15.20 -2.79
CA ASP A 212 56.08 -15.42 -2.26
C ASP A 212 56.60 -14.19 -1.48
N TYR A 213 56.27 -14.14 -0.19
CA TYR A 213 56.78 -13.13 0.73
C TYR A 213 58.31 -13.11 0.88
N SER A 214 59.03 -14.13 0.40
CA SER A 214 60.50 -14.13 0.41
C SER A 214 61.12 -13.42 -0.81
N ASP A 215 60.35 -13.20 -1.87
CA ASP A 215 60.74 -12.46 -3.08
C ASP A 215 59.64 -11.50 -3.59
N ILE A 216 59.13 -10.66 -2.68
CA ILE A 216 57.97 -9.79 -2.92
C ILE A 216 58.07 -8.87 -4.17
N ASN A 217 59.29 -8.57 -4.64
CA ASN A 217 59.47 -7.73 -5.82
C ASN A 217 59.13 -8.46 -7.13
N SER A 218 59.18 -9.80 -7.14
CA SER A 218 58.86 -10.63 -8.29
C SER A 218 57.34 -10.87 -8.45
N GLU A 219 56.57 -10.68 -7.37
CA GLU A 219 55.12 -10.93 -7.28
C GLU A 219 54.27 -10.01 -8.16
N TRP A 220 54.75 -8.83 -8.54
CA TRP A 220 53.95 -7.93 -9.38
C TRP A 220 53.64 -8.49 -10.77
N GLY A 221 54.39 -9.48 -11.26
CA GLY A 221 54.33 -9.94 -12.65
C GLY A 221 54.03 -11.42 -12.85
N ASP A 222 53.72 -12.17 -11.80
CA ASP A 222 53.44 -13.60 -11.87
C ASP A 222 51.92 -13.87 -11.98
N HIS A 223 51.42 -15.01 -11.51
CA HIS A 223 49.98 -15.33 -11.53
C HIS A 223 49.56 -15.99 -10.23
N ASP A 224 48.70 -15.30 -9.49
CA ASP A 224 48.17 -15.79 -8.23
C ASP A 224 46.93 -16.62 -8.44
N THR A 225 46.92 -17.81 -7.83
CA THR A 225 45.70 -18.59 -7.65
C THR A 225 45.40 -18.69 -6.18
N PHE A 226 44.43 -17.92 -5.71
CA PHE A 226 43.99 -17.94 -4.33
C PHE A 226 43.26 -19.24 -4.00
N VAL A 227 43.78 -19.96 -3.00
CA VAL A 227 43.26 -21.24 -2.52
C VAL A 227 42.71 -21.17 -1.10
N ASN A 228 42.71 -19.98 -0.50
CA ASN A 228 42.38 -19.73 0.90
C ASN A 228 41.60 -18.43 1.04
N LEU A 229 40.33 -18.53 1.46
CA LEU A 229 39.45 -17.43 1.83
C LEU A 229 39.05 -17.61 3.30
N ALA A 230 38.73 -16.50 3.98
CA ALA A 230 38.12 -16.56 5.30
C ALA A 230 36.68 -17.04 5.19
N VAL A 231 36.44 -18.31 5.54
CA VAL A 231 35.09 -18.88 5.55
C VAL A 231 34.45 -18.65 6.91
N VAL A 232 33.40 -17.84 6.95
CA VAL A 232 32.60 -17.55 8.16
C VAL A 232 31.15 -17.99 7.98
N SER A 233 30.55 -18.53 9.03
CA SER A 233 29.13 -18.90 9.09
C SER A 233 28.35 -17.68 9.57
N VAL A 234 27.31 -17.30 8.85
CA VAL A 234 26.56 -16.04 9.10
C VAL A 234 25.11 -16.27 9.48
N VAL A 235 24.73 -17.52 9.74
CA VAL A 235 23.40 -17.96 10.19
C VAL A 235 23.41 -18.41 11.66
N PRO A 236 22.24 -18.43 12.34
CA PRO A 236 22.12 -18.99 13.69
C PRO A 236 22.66 -20.41 13.78
N LYS A 237 23.25 -20.76 14.94
CA LYS A 237 23.80 -22.10 15.16
C LYS A 237 22.69 -23.13 15.29
N THR A 238 22.87 -24.25 14.62
CA THR A 238 21.98 -25.40 14.74
C THR A 238 22.46 -26.28 15.88
N ILE A 239 21.62 -26.50 16.89
CA ILE A 239 21.98 -27.30 18.06
C ILE A 239 21.69 -28.78 17.75
N ASP A 240 22.66 -29.49 17.18
CA ASP A 240 22.52 -30.89 16.74
C ASP A 240 23.72 -31.82 17.07
N GLY A 241 24.80 -31.26 17.62
CA GLY A 241 26.05 -31.89 17.98
C GLY A 241 27.14 -31.80 16.91
N ASP A 242 26.83 -31.35 15.69
CA ASP A 242 27.78 -31.16 14.59
C ASP A 242 28.34 -29.73 14.59
N LEU A 243 29.66 -29.59 14.71
CA LEU A 243 30.32 -28.29 14.78
C LEU A 243 30.62 -27.69 13.40
N SER A 244 29.96 -28.15 12.33
CA SER A 244 30.27 -27.77 10.96
C SER A 244 29.82 -26.35 10.60
N ASP A 245 28.90 -25.75 11.36
CA ASP A 245 28.44 -24.36 11.25
C ASP A 245 29.20 -23.39 12.20
N TRP A 246 30.23 -23.87 12.91
CA TRP A 246 31.14 -23.08 13.73
C TRP A 246 32.43 -22.73 13.00
N THR A 247 32.98 -21.54 13.25
CA THR A 247 34.10 -20.98 12.49
C THR A 247 35.33 -20.67 13.35
N LEU A 248 36.48 -20.49 12.69
CA LEU A 248 37.77 -20.41 13.39
C LEU A 248 37.87 -19.20 14.34
N ASN A 249 37.18 -18.10 14.06
CA ASN A 249 37.14 -16.90 14.90
C ASN A 249 36.29 -17.07 16.17
N GLU A 250 35.43 -18.10 16.21
CA GLU A 250 34.55 -18.41 17.34
C GLU A 250 35.22 -19.36 18.35
N GLN A 251 36.33 -19.98 17.97
CA GLN A 251 36.96 -21.05 18.75
C GLN A 251 38.17 -20.55 19.55
N PHE A 252 38.42 -21.18 20.69
CA PHE A 252 39.65 -21.03 21.45
C PHE A 252 40.03 -22.36 22.10
N SER A 253 41.34 -22.61 22.18
CA SER A 253 41.90 -23.91 22.58
C SER A 253 42.16 -24.01 24.08
N SER A 254 42.11 -25.24 24.57
CA SER A 254 42.62 -25.68 25.87
C SER A 254 44.11 -26.01 25.82
N GLY A 255 44.69 -26.33 26.98
CA GLY A 255 45.99 -27.00 27.06
C GLY A 255 45.81 -28.52 26.90
N ASP A 256 46.90 -29.23 26.57
CA ASP A 256 46.88 -30.70 26.46
C ASP A 256 47.03 -31.34 27.85
N SER A 257 45.93 -31.84 28.41
CA SER A 257 45.92 -32.53 29.71
C SER A 257 46.56 -33.92 29.64
N GLY A 258 46.57 -34.53 28.45
CA GLY A 258 47.00 -35.92 28.22
C GLY A 258 46.09 -36.97 28.87
N LEU A 259 44.94 -36.57 29.43
CA LEU A 259 43.99 -37.49 30.06
C LEU A 259 43.03 -38.09 29.03
N ALA A 260 43.06 -39.41 28.92
CA ALA A 260 42.31 -40.12 27.88
C ALA A 260 40.78 -39.90 27.91
N GLY A 261 40.19 -39.54 29.05
CA GLY A 261 38.74 -39.32 29.15
C GLY A 261 38.34 -37.91 29.61
N ALA A 262 39.28 -36.99 29.80
CA ALA A 262 39.04 -35.65 30.35
C ALA A 262 39.84 -34.58 29.59
N GLU A 263 39.70 -34.52 28.26
CA GLU A 263 40.47 -33.64 27.37
C GLU A 263 39.53 -32.76 26.52
N ILE A 264 39.48 -31.46 26.79
CA ILE A 264 38.91 -30.45 25.90
C ILE A 264 39.89 -30.27 24.73
N ASP A 265 39.39 -30.17 23.50
CA ASP A 265 40.17 -29.72 22.33
C ASP A 265 39.96 -28.21 22.16
N LYS A 266 38.70 -27.80 22.13
CA LYS A 266 38.28 -26.42 21.85
C LYS A 266 36.96 -26.10 22.51
N MET A 267 36.80 -24.84 22.91
CA MET A 267 35.50 -24.24 23.17
C MET A 267 35.16 -23.25 22.06
N TYR A 268 33.88 -23.10 21.77
CA TYR A 268 33.35 -22.17 20.79
C TYR A 268 32.31 -21.26 21.42
N VAL A 269 32.28 -20.00 20.98
CA VAL A 269 31.35 -18.98 21.46
C VAL A 269 30.85 -18.18 20.27
N SER A 270 29.52 -18.08 20.17
CA SER A 270 28.82 -17.30 19.15
C SER A 270 27.51 -16.79 19.74
N TRP A 271 26.82 -15.88 19.06
CA TRP A 271 25.53 -15.38 19.53
C TRP A 271 24.63 -14.88 18.41
N ASP A 272 23.34 -14.76 18.74
CA ASP A 272 22.35 -14.09 17.93
C ASP A 272 21.51 -13.08 18.73
N ASN A 273 20.40 -12.60 18.17
CA ASN A 273 19.54 -11.68 18.90
C ASN A 273 18.83 -12.28 20.12
N GLU A 274 18.61 -13.59 20.12
CA GLU A 274 17.83 -14.31 21.11
C GLU A 274 18.69 -15.15 22.05
N TYR A 275 19.79 -15.74 21.56
CA TYR A 275 20.58 -16.77 22.23
C TYR A 275 22.08 -16.42 22.26
N LEU A 276 22.71 -16.80 23.37
CA LEU A 276 24.12 -17.12 23.46
C LEU A 276 24.33 -18.58 23.05
N TYR A 277 25.25 -18.82 22.12
CA TYR A 277 25.65 -20.15 21.67
C TYR A 277 27.02 -20.52 22.23
N LEU A 278 27.12 -21.74 22.78
CA LEU A 278 28.35 -22.29 23.33
C LEU A 278 28.54 -23.71 22.82
N ALA A 279 29.77 -24.09 22.51
CA ALA A 279 30.10 -25.49 22.25
C ALA A 279 31.43 -25.90 22.87
N ILE A 280 31.54 -27.18 23.22
CA ILE A 280 32.78 -27.81 23.66
C ILE A 280 33.04 -28.99 22.74
N LYS A 281 34.24 -29.04 22.18
CA LYS A 281 34.79 -30.20 21.49
C LYS A 281 35.87 -30.82 22.36
N THR A 282 35.88 -32.14 22.45
CA THR A 282 36.86 -32.92 23.24
C THR A 282 37.72 -33.79 22.32
N SER A 283 38.87 -34.24 22.84
CA SER A 283 39.73 -35.25 22.21
C SER A 283 39.74 -36.56 22.99
N ASN A 284 38.64 -36.86 23.67
CA ASN A 284 38.51 -38.06 24.51
C ASN A 284 38.66 -39.35 23.69
N THR A 285 39.45 -40.28 24.25
CA THR A 285 39.66 -41.64 23.76
C THR A 285 39.14 -42.72 24.72
N GLN A 286 38.63 -42.32 25.88
CA GLN A 286 37.98 -43.15 26.90
C GLN A 286 36.76 -42.43 27.48
N SER A 287 35.79 -43.19 27.99
CA SER A 287 34.60 -42.67 28.64
C SER A 287 34.69 -42.78 30.17
N TRP A 288 34.71 -41.66 30.88
CA TRP A 288 34.77 -41.58 32.36
C TRP A 288 33.54 -40.84 32.92
N ASP A 289 33.19 -41.07 34.19
CA ASP A 289 32.13 -40.30 34.86
C ASP A 289 32.65 -38.90 35.23
N LEU A 290 32.21 -37.87 34.50
CA LEU A 290 32.77 -36.52 34.57
C LEU A 290 31.71 -35.42 34.48
N ALA A 291 32.08 -34.25 34.98
CA ALA A 291 31.33 -33.02 34.87
C ALA A 291 31.99 -32.08 33.87
N TYR A 292 31.20 -31.57 32.94
CA TYR A 292 31.57 -30.52 32.00
C TYR A 292 30.91 -29.23 32.47
N GLY A 293 31.73 -28.29 32.95
CA GLY A 293 31.29 -27.02 33.50
C GLY A 293 31.56 -25.87 32.54
N ILE A 294 30.70 -24.85 32.58
CA ILE A 294 30.89 -23.57 31.91
C ILE A 294 30.54 -22.45 32.88
N GLY A 295 31.40 -21.46 32.99
CA GLY A 295 31.20 -20.25 33.78
C GLY A 295 30.93 -19.08 32.85
N ILE A 296 29.91 -18.28 33.17
CA ILE A 296 29.52 -17.09 32.43
C ILE A 296 29.46 -15.92 33.42
N ASP A 297 30.27 -14.89 33.14
CA ASP A 297 30.25 -13.59 33.79
C ASP A 297 29.65 -12.60 32.79
N VAL A 298 28.48 -12.02 33.11
CA VAL A 298 27.78 -11.13 32.17
C VAL A 298 28.15 -9.67 32.35
N ASP A 299 28.98 -9.33 33.34
CA ASP A 299 29.47 -7.97 33.56
C ASP A 299 30.96 -7.94 34.02
N PRO A 300 31.88 -8.53 33.23
CA PRO A 300 33.26 -8.72 33.66
C PRO A 300 33.93 -7.41 34.08
N GLY A 301 34.60 -7.43 35.22
CA GLY A 301 35.21 -6.26 35.87
C GLY A 301 34.32 -5.55 36.89
N SER A 302 33.03 -5.90 37.00
CA SER A 302 32.12 -5.34 38.01
C SER A 302 32.44 -5.81 39.44
N GLY A 303 32.96 -7.05 39.55
CA GLY A 303 33.10 -7.78 40.81
C GLY A 303 31.77 -8.35 41.37
N ASN A 304 30.67 -8.20 40.63
CA ASN A 304 29.40 -8.87 40.89
C ASN A 304 29.49 -10.30 40.36
N GLY A 305 28.92 -11.26 41.10
CA GLY A 305 29.02 -12.68 40.75
C GLY A 305 29.73 -13.51 41.83
N TYR A 306 29.97 -14.77 41.51
CA TYR A 306 30.65 -15.72 42.39
C TYR A 306 32.15 -15.81 42.06
N THR A 307 32.99 -15.68 43.08
CA THR A 307 34.47 -15.78 42.97
C THR A 307 35.05 -16.98 43.73
N GLY A 308 34.29 -17.59 44.65
CA GLY A 308 34.75 -18.68 45.52
C GLY A 308 35.67 -18.28 46.69
N GLY A 309 36.27 -17.10 46.68
CA GLY A 309 37.08 -16.62 47.81
C GLY A 309 38.32 -17.47 48.10
N SER A 310 38.67 -17.65 49.37
CA SER A 310 39.94 -18.33 49.76
C SER A 310 39.87 -19.87 49.79
N ASP A 311 38.68 -20.45 49.66
CA ASP A 311 38.42 -21.90 49.65
C ASP A 311 37.26 -22.14 48.67
N PRO A 312 37.54 -22.10 47.35
CA PRO A 312 36.51 -22.02 46.34
C PRO A 312 35.70 -23.32 46.27
N SER A 313 34.40 -23.19 46.10
CA SER A 313 33.44 -24.28 45.98
C SER A 313 32.31 -23.89 45.02
N ASP A 314 32.36 -24.40 43.79
CA ASP A 314 31.31 -24.20 42.77
C ASP A 314 29.90 -24.63 43.27
N ALA A 315 28.87 -24.49 42.44
CA ALA A 315 27.51 -24.85 42.81
C ALA A 315 27.35 -26.32 43.29
N TRP A 316 28.19 -27.25 42.85
CA TRP A 316 28.12 -28.67 43.18
C TRP A 316 29.18 -29.14 44.18
N GLY A 317 29.93 -28.22 44.80
CA GLY A 317 30.94 -28.54 45.81
C GLY A 317 32.30 -28.95 45.26
N ARG A 318 32.64 -28.63 44.01
CA ARG A 318 33.97 -28.79 43.42
C ARG A 318 34.83 -27.57 43.72
N LYS A 319 36.14 -27.74 43.80
CA LYS A 319 37.09 -26.74 44.30
C LYS A 319 37.47 -25.67 43.27
N ILE A 320 36.46 -25.07 42.64
CA ILE A 320 36.57 -24.17 41.49
C ILE A 320 36.05 -22.78 41.87
N GLY A 321 36.84 -21.77 41.52
CA GLY A 321 36.55 -20.35 41.75
C GLY A 321 36.94 -19.48 40.55
N PHE A 322 36.68 -18.18 40.69
CA PHE A 322 36.92 -17.18 39.65
C PHE A 322 37.65 -15.98 40.26
N GLY A 323 38.65 -15.46 39.56
CA GLY A 323 39.54 -14.43 40.06
C GLY A 323 39.99 -13.44 38.99
N GLY A 324 40.87 -12.51 39.40
CA GLY A 324 41.27 -11.40 38.54
C GLY A 324 40.15 -10.37 38.41
N GLN A 325 39.63 -10.19 37.19
CA GLN A 325 38.49 -9.30 36.91
C GLN A 325 37.16 -10.05 36.79
N TYR A 326 37.15 -11.37 37.00
CA TYR A 326 36.00 -12.23 36.69
C TYR A 326 35.28 -12.72 37.94
N ALA A 327 33.95 -12.76 37.86
CA ALA A 327 33.07 -13.32 38.87
C ALA A 327 31.84 -13.93 38.17
N ALA A 328 31.67 -15.25 38.26
CA ALA A 328 30.63 -15.93 37.48
C ALA A 328 29.22 -15.62 38.00
N ASP A 329 28.35 -15.11 37.15
CA ASP A 329 26.92 -14.95 37.43
C ASP A 329 26.14 -16.24 37.19
N TYR A 330 26.60 -17.04 36.23
CA TYR A 330 25.97 -18.28 35.84
C TYR A 330 26.99 -19.42 35.71
N GLU A 331 26.58 -20.61 36.12
CA GLU A 331 27.28 -21.87 35.84
C GLU A 331 26.36 -22.79 35.05
N ILE A 332 26.90 -23.45 34.02
CA ILE A 332 26.22 -24.51 33.29
C ILE A 332 26.96 -25.81 33.54
N TYR A 333 26.22 -26.87 33.85
CA TYR A 333 26.81 -28.18 34.16
C TYR A 333 26.11 -29.34 33.45
N PHE A 334 26.92 -30.14 32.76
CA PHE A 334 26.53 -31.44 32.24
C PHE A 334 27.24 -32.56 32.99
N TRP A 335 26.48 -33.56 33.46
CA TRP A 335 27.05 -34.79 34.00
C TRP A 335 27.05 -35.89 32.95
N TRP A 336 28.25 -36.27 32.46
CA TRP A 336 28.42 -37.41 31.56
C TRP A 336 28.59 -38.70 32.38
N SER A 337 27.73 -39.69 32.11
CA SER A 337 27.94 -41.02 32.65
C SER A 337 28.81 -41.85 31.72
N GLY A 338 30.00 -42.18 32.19
CA GLY A 338 31.02 -42.89 31.42
C GLY A 338 30.54 -44.27 30.98
N GLY A 339 29.90 -45.00 31.90
CA GLY A 339 29.40 -46.35 31.64
C GLY A 339 28.18 -46.41 30.72
N ASP A 340 27.30 -45.41 30.79
CA ASP A 340 26.10 -45.35 29.95
C ASP A 340 26.34 -44.65 28.60
N GLY A 341 27.39 -43.83 28.49
CA GLY A 341 27.72 -43.08 27.28
C GLY A 341 26.71 -41.98 26.96
N LYS A 342 26.20 -41.28 27.97
CA LYS A 342 25.18 -40.22 27.80
C LYS A 342 25.23 -39.18 28.92
N ILE A 343 24.70 -38.00 28.64
CA ILE A 343 24.43 -36.96 29.64
C ILE A 343 23.23 -37.38 30.50
N LEU A 344 23.38 -37.37 31.83
CA LEU A 344 22.30 -37.70 32.78
C LEU A 344 21.65 -36.47 33.43
N ALA A 345 22.32 -35.33 33.42
CA ALA A 345 21.82 -34.09 33.99
C ALA A 345 22.36 -32.89 33.21
N ASP A 346 21.48 -31.94 32.93
CA ASP A 346 21.74 -30.62 32.38
C ASP A 346 21.28 -29.58 33.41
N ASN A 347 22.16 -28.65 33.77
CA ASN A 347 21.87 -27.65 34.81
C ASN A 347 22.26 -26.27 34.31
N PHE A 348 21.31 -25.34 34.38
CA PHE A 348 21.52 -23.90 34.31
C PHE A 348 21.41 -23.33 35.73
N ILE A 349 22.51 -22.78 36.23
CA ILE A 349 22.65 -22.40 37.63
C ILE A 349 22.92 -20.91 37.72
N THR A 350 22.11 -20.19 38.50
CA THR A 350 22.22 -18.74 38.68
C THR A 350 22.76 -18.40 40.07
N TRP A 351 23.77 -17.55 40.15
CA TRP A 351 24.21 -16.95 41.40
C TRP A 351 23.22 -15.88 41.88
N THR A 352 22.75 -16.02 43.12
CA THR A 352 21.76 -15.09 43.72
C THR A 352 22.39 -14.05 44.66
N GLY A 353 23.72 -14.03 44.78
CA GLY A 353 24.45 -13.23 45.77
C GLY A 353 24.57 -13.88 47.16
N SER A 354 23.79 -14.92 47.47
CA SER A 354 23.85 -15.64 48.75
C SER A 354 23.77 -17.17 48.63
N GLY A 355 23.70 -17.67 47.40
CA GLY A 355 23.52 -19.09 47.06
C GLY A 355 23.16 -19.27 45.59
N TRP A 356 22.81 -20.49 45.21
CA TRP A 356 22.59 -20.91 43.83
C TRP A 356 21.12 -21.27 43.56
N ASP A 357 20.55 -20.80 42.45
CA ASP A 357 19.25 -21.23 41.90
C ASP A 357 19.49 -22.24 40.78
N TYR A 358 18.76 -23.38 40.78
CA TYR A 358 19.02 -24.52 39.90
C TYR A 358 17.83 -24.78 38.99
N LYS A 359 18.08 -24.86 37.68
CA LYS A 359 17.09 -25.16 36.64
C LYS A 359 17.67 -26.10 35.59
N GLY A 360 16.82 -26.79 34.83
CA GLY A 360 17.24 -27.45 33.59
C GLY A 360 17.45 -26.43 32.48
N ILE A 361 18.21 -26.81 31.44
CA ILE A 361 18.45 -25.94 30.28
C ILE A 361 17.13 -25.63 29.56
N ALA A 362 16.24 -26.61 29.44
CA ALA A 362 14.92 -26.41 28.84
C ALA A 362 14.00 -25.50 29.67
N ASP A 363 14.15 -25.45 31.00
CA ASP A 363 13.30 -24.64 31.88
C ASP A 363 13.52 -23.14 31.70
N VAL A 364 14.72 -22.75 31.23
CA VAL A 364 15.06 -21.36 30.89
C VAL A 364 14.89 -21.04 29.41
N GLY A 365 14.28 -21.95 28.64
CA GLY A 365 14.09 -21.81 27.19
C GLY A 365 15.33 -22.15 26.36
N GLY A 366 16.37 -22.72 26.99
CA GLY A 366 17.58 -23.16 26.31
C GLY A 366 17.45 -24.52 25.63
N LYS A 367 18.46 -24.86 24.83
CA LYS A 367 18.57 -26.12 24.07
C LYS A 367 20.00 -26.63 24.16
N PHE A 368 20.19 -27.94 24.08
CA PHE A 368 21.51 -28.53 23.93
C PHE A 368 21.45 -29.83 23.10
N ALA A 369 22.57 -30.16 22.45
CA ALA A 369 22.78 -31.40 21.72
C ALA A 369 24.23 -31.87 21.94
N TYR A 370 24.51 -33.16 21.74
CA TYR A 370 25.83 -33.71 21.99
C TYR A 370 26.09 -34.96 21.17
N THR A 371 27.37 -35.28 20.98
CA THR A 371 27.85 -36.54 20.42
C THR A 371 28.79 -37.24 21.39
N GLY A 372 28.93 -38.56 21.25
CA GLY A 372 29.77 -39.39 22.11
C GLY A 372 29.10 -40.71 22.45
N ASP A 373 29.88 -41.63 23.05
CA ASP A 373 29.38 -42.93 23.48
C ASP A 373 30.19 -43.50 24.65
N ALA A 374 29.80 -44.69 25.13
CA ALA A 374 30.44 -45.33 26.28
C ALA A 374 31.89 -45.81 26.01
N SER A 375 32.38 -45.75 24.78
CA SER A 375 33.74 -46.13 24.40
C SER A 375 34.68 -44.93 24.30
N THR A 376 34.21 -43.82 23.74
CA THR A 376 35.02 -42.62 23.47
C THR A 376 34.77 -41.48 24.44
N GLY A 377 33.69 -41.53 25.23
CA GLY A 377 33.26 -40.43 26.09
C GLY A 377 32.45 -39.37 25.33
N LEU A 378 32.14 -38.26 26.00
CA LEU A 378 31.58 -37.07 25.32
C LEU A 378 32.58 -36.64 24.24
N GLN A 379 32.08 -36.29 23.05
CA GLN A 379 32.89 -35.83 21.92
C GLN A 379 32.62 -34.36 21.63
N THR A 380 31.34 -33.99 21.49
CA THR A 380 30.90 -32.60 21.34
C THR A 380 29.69 -32.33 22.23
N VAL A 381 29.53 -31.09 22.69
CA VAL A 381 28.27 -30.58 23.24
C VAL A 381 28.05 -29.16 22.72
N GLU A 382 26.83 -28.88 22.28
CA GLU A 382 26.38 -27.56 21.82
C GLU A 382 25.21 -27.09 22.68
N ILE A 383 25.14 -25.79 22.92
CA ILE A 383 24.19 -25.18 23.86
C ILE A 383 23.71 -23.86 23.27
N ALA A 384 22.41 -23.61 23.34
CA ALA A 384 21.81 -22.30 23.10
C ALA A 384 21.07 -21.84 24.37
N ILE A 385 21.43 -20.68 24.89
CA ILE A 385 20.82 -20.08 26.10
C ILE A 385 20.19 -18.74 25.74
N PRO A 386 18.89 -18.51 26.00
CA PRO A 386 18.28 -17.22 25.74
C PRO A 386 18.95 -16.11 26.54
N TRP A 387 19.22 -14.96 25.90
CA TRP A 387 19.73 -13.77 26.61
C TRP A 387 18.82 -13.34 27.75
N SER A 388 17.50 -13.54 27.61
CA SER A 388 16.53 -13.26 28.67
C SER A 388 16.75 -14.10 29.95
N ALA A 389 17.31 -15.31 29.82
CA ALA A 389 17.71 -16.14 30.97
C ALA A 389 18.97 -15.60 31.67
N LEU A 390 19.84 -14.92 30.91
CA LEU A 390 21.09 -14.29 31.37
C LEU A 390 20.88 -12.84 31.85
N GLY A 391 19.63 -12.43 32.11
CA GLY A 391 19.30 -11.06 32.55
C GLY A 391 19.31 -10.02 31.43
N GLY A 392 19.34 -10.46 30.17
CA GLY A 392 19.40 -9.64 28.97
C GLY A 392 20.81 -9.55 28.37
N LYS A 393 20.92 -8.94 27.19
CA LYS A 393 22.20 -8.66 26.53
C LYS A 393 23.00 -7.60 27.30
N ARG A 394 24.31 -7.82 27.43
CA ARG A 394 25.28 -6.91 28.07
C ARG A 394 26.39 -6.53 27.09
N PRO A 395 27.00 -5.34 27.17
CA PRO A 395 28.01 -4.90 26.20
C PRO A 395 29.21 -5.86 26.08
N ASN A 396 29.55 -6.49 27.20
CA ASN A 396 30.61 -7.49 27.29
C ASN A 396 30.10 -8.65 28.14
N PHE A 397 30.60 -9.85 27.87
CA PHE A 397 30.45 -11.02 28.73
C PHE A 397 31.72 -11.86 28.64
N ALA A 398 31.99 -12.69 29.64
CA ALA A 398 33.16 -13.54 29.68
C ALA A 398 32.79 -15.00 29.95
N VAL A 399 33.46 -15.92 29.26
CA VAL A 399 33.15 -17.36 29.36
C VAL A 399 34.41 -18.23 29.46
N ILE A 400 34.29 -19.33 30.19
CA ILE A 400 35.27 -20.41 30.27
C ILE A 400 34.56 -21.74 30.46
N SER A 401 35.12 -22.81 29.90
CA SER A 401 34.69 -24.19 30.15
C SER A 401 35.78 -24.99 30.87
N TRP A 402 35.38 -26.02 31.60
CA TRP A 402 36.30 -26.93 32.28
C TRP A 402 35.74 -28.36 32.41
N ILE A 403 36.64 -29.31 32.68
CA ILE A 403 36.30 -30.69 33.05
C ILE A 403 36.70 -30.95 34.49
N ALA A 404 35.80 -31.56 35.27
CA ALA A 404 36.05 -31.95 36.66
C ALA A 404 35.35 -33.27 37.02
N GLY A 405 35.64 -33.80 38.21
CA GLY A 405 35.02 -35.02 38.74
C GLY A 405 33.70 -34.76 39.48
N GLY A 406 33.40 -35.60 40.47
CA GLY A 406 32.29 -35.39 41.41
C GLY A 406 32.57 -34.30 42.45
N GLY A 407 31.66 -34.11 43.41
CA GLY A 407 31.87 -33.14 44.50
C GLY A 407 33.19 -33.35 45.23
N GLY A 408 33.93 -32.26 45.47
CA GLY A 408 35.24 -32.23 46.12
C GLY A 408 36.45 -32.36 45.19
N SER A 409 36.26 -32.54 43.88
CA SER A 409 37.35 -32.50 42.88
C SER A 409 37.71 -31.08 42.44
N SER A 410 38.83 -30.90 41.74
CA SER A 410 39.15 -29.68 40.97
C SER A 410 39.04 -29.90 39.46
N ALA A 411 39.32 -28.85 38.67
CA ALA A 411 39.37 -28.94 37.23
C ALA A 411 40.67 -29.62 36.78
N VAL A 412 40.61 -30.39 35.70
CA VAL A 412 41.80 -31.03 35.10
C VAL A 412 42.06 -30.57 33.69
N ASP A 413 41.13 -29.80 33.12
CA ASP A 413 41.31 -29.13 31.85
C ASP A 413 40.34 -27.94 31.74
N SER A 414 40.71 -26.91 30.97
CA SER A 414 39.88 -25.73 30.71
C SER A 414 40.09 -25.16 29.31
N ALA A 415 39.05 -24.55 28.75
CA ALA A 415 39.13 -23.72 27.54
C ALA A 415 38.48 -22.35 27.79
N PRO A 416 39.22 -21.21 27.66
CA PRO A 416 40.65 -21.15 27.34
C PRO A 416 41.53 -21.84 28.39
N ALA A 417 42.73 -22.25 27.99
CA ALA A 417 43.73 -22.81 28.91
C ALA A 417 44.05 -21.80 30.03
N ASP A 418 43.87 -22.22 31.29
CA ASP A 418 44.09 -21.37 32.45
C ASP A 418 45.34 -21.79 33.23
N PRO A 419 46.18 -20.85 33.71
CA PRO A 419 47.35 -21.15 34.51
C PRO A 419 47.06 -21.75 35.89
N ALA A 420 45.80 -21.78 36.34
CA ALA A 420 45.40 -22.51 37.54
C ALA A 420 45.69 -24.02 37.42
N ILE A 421 45.58 -24.57 36.22
CA ILE A 421 45.77 -26.01 35.95
C ILE A 421 47.24 -26.30 35.65
N ASP A 422 47.89 -27.13 36.47
CA ASP A 422 49.25 -27.64 36.26
C ASP A 422 49.24 -28.85 35.31
N TYR A 423 49.19 -28.57 34.01
CA TYR A 423 49.33 -29.57 32.94
C TYR A 423 50.61 -30.43 33.04
N SER A 424 51.65 -29.98 33.77
CA SER A 424 52.86 -30.77 33.98
C SER A 424 52.72 -31.82 35.10
N ASN A 425 51.66 -31.72 35.91
CA ASN A 425 51.38 -32.56 37.06
C ASN A 425 49.88 -32.96 37.16
N ILE A 426 49.26 -33.21 36.01
CA ILE A 426 47.81 -33.42 35.85
C ILE A 426 47.17 -34.43 36.81
N GLY A 427 47.93 -35.41 37.30
CA GLY A 427 47.43 -36.41 38.26
C GLY A 427 47.06 -35.86 39.64
N ASN A 428 47.64 -34.72 40.05
CA ASN A 428 47.34 -34.08 41.33
C ASN A 428 46.22 -33.02 41.26
N GLU A 429 45.88 -32.58 40.05
CA GLU A 429 44.83 -31.57 39.77
C GLU A 429 43.43 -32.04 40.18
N TRP A 430 43.18 -33.35 40.26
CA TRP A 430 41.87 -33.83 40.70
C TRP A 430 41.50 -33.39 42.13
N GLY A 431 42.47 -33.05 42.98
CA GLY A 431 42.27 -32.83 44.41
C GLY A 431 42.71 -31.47 44.93
N ASP A 432 43.30 -30.62 44.10
CA ASP A 432 43.76 -29.29 44.47
C ASP A 432 42.63 -28.26 44.33
N SER A 433 42.90 -27.00 43.99
CA SER A 433 41.89 -25.95 43.94
C SER A 433 42.23 -24.91 42.89
N ASP A 434 41.30 -24.71 41.96
CA ASP A 434 41.47 -23.83 40.81
C ASP A 434 40.72 -22.52 40.97
N VAL A 435 41.37 -21.42 40.58
CA VAL A 435 40.75 -20.11 40.47
C VAL A 435 41.02 -19.56 39.08
N PHE A 436 40.00 -19.59 38.23
CA PHE A 436 40.14 -19.19 36.83
C PHE A 436 40.29 -17.68 36.67
N THR A 437 41.22 -17.29 35.79
CA THR A 437 41.61 -15.90 35.50
C THR A 437 41.73 -15.61 33.99
N THR A 438 41.48 -16.58 33.11
CA THR A 438 41.65 -16.43 31.65
C THR A 438 40.35 -16.56 30.85
N LEU A 439 39.20 -16.17 31.43
CA LEU A 439 37.91 -16.21 30.72
C LEU A 439 38.01 -15.43 29.40
N ARG A 440 37.45 -15.99 28.33
CA ARG A 440 37.34 -15.33 27.05
C ARG A 440 36.32 -14.22 27.14
N VAL A 441 36.77 -12.97 27.05
CA VAL A 441 35.89 -11.80 26.98
C VAL A 441 35.43 -11.62 25.55
N GLU A 442 34.12 -11.64 25.38
CA GLU A 442 33.45 -11.29 24.14
C GLU A 442 32.74 -9.96 24.33
N SER A 443 32.81 -9.13 23.29
CA SER A 443 32.20 -7.82 23.28
C SER A 443 31.51 -7.56 21.97
N TRP A 444 30.35 -6.94 22.08
CA TRP A 444 29.67 -6.34 20.95
C TRP A 444 29.44 -4.88 21.30
N PHE A 445 29.56 -4.00 20.30
CA PHE A 445 29.52 -2.57 20.57
C PHE A 445 28.09 -2.13 20.95
N LEU A 446 27.96 -1.53 22.15
CA LEU A 446 26.76 -0.83 22.64
C LEU A 446 27.21 0.59 23.03
N MET A 447 26.52 1.64 22.59
CA MET A 447 26.86 3.04 22.92
C MET A 447 25.63 3.87 23.27
N ALA A 448 25.83 5.00 23.96
CA ALA A 448 24.87 6.09 24.02
C ALA A 448 24.93 6.92 22.71
N ASP A 449 23.91 7.70 22.40
CA ASP A 449 23.89 8.61 21.24
C ASP A 449 22.96 9.78 21.55
N LEU A 450 23.50 10.92 21.97
CA LEU A 450 22.74 12.06 22.46
C LEU A 450 22.44 13.04 21.33
N THR A 451 21.16 13.39 21.21
CA THR A 451 20.71 14.43 20.28
C THR A 451 19.84 15.46 20.99
N THR A 452 19.75 16.64 20.40
CA THR A 452 18.95 17.76 20.93
C THR A 452 18.09 18.40 19.84
N GLY A 453 16.99 19.04 20.26
CA GLY A 453 16.11 19.82 19.39
C GLY A 453 15.51 21.02 20.11
N ILE A 454 15.07 22.03 19.35
CA ILE A 454 14.34 23.19 19.88
C ILE A 454 13.00 23.31 19.16
N THR A 455 11.94 23.50 19.93
CA THR A 455 10.61 23.84 19.42
C THR A 455 10.07 25.09 20.11
N GLY A 456 9.47 26.00 19.35
CA GLY A 456 8.92 27.25 19.86
C GLY A 456 8.59 28.21 18.72
N PRO A 457 8.19 29.46 19.03
CA PRO A 457 7.81 30.43 17.99
C PRO A 457 9.04 30.93 17.21
N GLY A 458 9.07 30.74 15.89
CA GLY A 458 10.12 31.28 15.00
C GLY A 458 9.99 32.79 14.73
N VAL A 459 8.87 33.40 15.13
CA VAL A 459 8.64 34.84 15.08
C VAL A 459 8.02 35.28 16.40
N VAL A 460 8.54 36.35 17.00
CA VAL A 460 8.08 36.85 18.29
C VAL A 460 7.87 38.37 18.27
N GLY A 461 6.88 38.85 19.03
CA GLY A 461 6.63 40.28 19.15
C GLY A 461 7.62 40.96 20.10
N LEU A 462 8.07 42.15 19.74
CA LEU A 462 8.92 42.99 20.60
C LEU A 462 8.33 43.14 22.02
N ASN A 463 9.15 42.96 23.05
CA ASN A 463 8.79 43.05 24.47
C ASN A 463 7.73 42.04 24.96
N ARG A 464 7.54 40.92 24.26
CA ARG A 464 6.61 39.86 24.64
C ARG A 464 7.36 38.62 25.12
N ASN A 465 6.80 37.86 26.07
CA ASN A 465 7.42 36.60 26.49
C ASN A 465 7.16 35.52 25.44
N ALA A 466 8.18 34.74 25.12
CA ALA A 466 8.12 33.56 24.26
C ALA A 466 8.68 32.35 25.01
N VAL A 467 8.00 31.20 24.92
CA VAL A 467 8.40 29.96 25.59
C VAL A 467 8.89 28.97 24.54
N TYR A 468 10.04 28.35 24.79
CA TYR A 468 10.63 27.33 23.94
C TYR A 468 10.79 26.04 24.74
N ASN A 469 10.65 24.92 24.05
CA ASN A 469 10.88 23.57 24.55
C ASN A 469 12.14 22.98 23.91
N VAL A 470 13.05 22.52 24.73
CA VAL A 470 14.32 21.90 24.35
C VAL A 470 14.19 20.41 24.62
N THR A 471 14.22 19.62 23.57
CA THR A 471 14.14 18.17 23.65
C THR A 471 15.55 17.59 23.62
N VAL A 472 15.83 16.62 24.47
CA VAL A 472 17.09 15.88 24.51
C VAL A 472 16.78 14.40 24.57
N LYS A 473 17.45 13.60 23.74
CA LYS A 473 17.17 12.18 23.56
C LYS A 473 18.46 11.39 23.50
N ASN A 474 18.44 10.18 24.04
CA ASN A 474 19.49 9.18 23.86
C ASN A 474 19.01 8.11 22.87
N GLU A 475 19.51 8.12 21.63
CA GLU A 475 19.21 7.16 20.58
C GLU A 475 20.01 5.85 20.72
N GLY A 476 20.99 5.82 21.64
CA GLY A 476 21.88 4.70 21.87
C GLY A 476 21.29 3.56 22.71
N SER A 477 21.99 2.43 22.70
CA SER A 477 21.66 1.21 23.44
C SER A 477 22.23 1.17 24.87
N LEU A 478 23.01 2.19 25.27
CA LEU A 478 23.47 2.41 26.65
C LEU A 478 22.90 3.69 27.28
N PRO A 479 22.68 3.71 28.60
CA PRO A 479 22.28 4.92 29.30
C PRO A 479 23.40 5.97 29.31
N ALA A 480 23.02 7.23 29.12
CA ALA A 480 23.85 8.41 29.30
C ALA A 480 23.53 9.09 30.65
N GLN A 481 24.56 9.41 31.45
CA GLN A 481 24.37 10.04 32.76
C GLN A 481 25.05 11.39 32.82
N ASN A 482 24.43 12.35 33.51
CA ASN A 482 24.89 13.72 33.69
C ASN A 482 25.18 14.47 32.38
N ALA A 483 24.47 14.15 31.31
CA ALA A 483 24.56 14.88 30.05
C ALA A 483 24.26 16.36 30.29
N SER A 484 25.18 17.25 29.93
CA SER A 484 24.95 18.69 30.03
C SER A 484 23.97 19.13 28.94
N VAL A 485 23.07 20.05 29.24
CA VAL A 485 22.17 20.63 28.23
C VAL A 485 22.23 22.13 28.36
N LYS A 486 22.67 22.83 27.31
CA LYS A 486 22.84 24.28 27.34
C LYS A 486 22.11 24.95 26.21
N VAL A 487 21.54 26.12 26.50
CA VAL A 487 20.85 26.95 25.51
C VAL A 487 21.47 28.34 25.46
N TYR A 488 21.80 28.79 24.27
CA TYR A 488 22.36 30.11 23.99
C TYR A 488 21.40 30.92 23.11
N VAL A 489 21.30 32.23 23.36
CA VAL A 489 20.63 33.20 22.47
C VAL A 489 21.69 34.18 21.97
N ASN A 490 21.94 34.20 20.66
CA ASN A 490 23.06 34.92 20.01
C ASN A 490 24.40 34.68 20.73
N GLY A 491 24.68 33.43 21.08
CA GLY A 491 25.91 33.01 21.77
C GLY A 491 25.97 33.35 23.27
N THR A 492 24.95 34.01 23.84
CA THR A 492 24.87 34.26 25.29
C THR A 492 24.09 33.15 25.97
N LEU A 493 24.66 32.51 26.99
CA LEU A 493 24.00 31.44 27.75
C LEU A 493 22.70 31.96 28.37
N SER A 494 21.59 31.31 28.04
CA SER A 494 20.24 31.67 28.47
C SER A 494 19.65 30.66 29.45
N ALA A 495 19.98 29.36 29.31
CA ALA A 495 19.55 28.31 30.23
C ALA A 495 20.55 27.14 30.24
N ASN A 496 20.57 26.37 31.33
CA ASN A 496 21.31 25.12 31.43
C ASN A 496 20.60 24.09 32.32
N TRP A 497 20.84 22.82 32.03
CA TRP A 497 20.37 21.66 32.81
C TRP A 497 21.42 20.55 32.79
N THR A 498 21.16 19.53 33.59
CA THR A 498 21.88 18.25 33.60
C THR A 498 20.83 17.15 33.56
N VAL A 499 21.03 16.12 32.74
CA VAL A 499 20.03 15.08 32.52
C VAL A 499 20.68 13.69 32.46
N ASP A 500 19.98 12.71 33.04
CA ASP A 500 20.24 11.28 32.82
C ASP A 500 19.22 10.75 31.82
N LEU A 501 19.65 9.94 30.86
CA LEU A 501 18.83 9.34 29.81
C LEU A 501 19.17 7.87 29.64
N GLY A 502 18.23 6.97 29.93
CA GLY A 502 18.30 5.56 29.57
C GLY A 502 18.34 5.33 28.05
N PRO A 503 18.58 4.09 27.61
CA PRO A 503 18.52 3.73 26.19
C PRO A 503 17.15 4.09 25.59
N GLY A 504 17.14 4.86 24.50
CA GLY A 504 15.92 5.33 23.83
C GLY A 504 15.10 6.38 24.61
N GLU A 505 15.56 6.85 25.78
CA GLU A 505 14.82 7.81 26.61
C GLU A 505 14.88 9.22 26.01
N GLU A 506 13.76 9.95 26.11
CA GLU A 506 13.64 11.36 25.71
C GLU A 506 13.11 12.21 26.88
N LYS A 507 13.69 13.40 27.06
CA LYS A 507 13.26 14.39 28.05
C LYS A 507 13.18 15.78 27.42
N TRP A 508 12.38 16.64 28.04
CA TRP A 508 12.21 18.01 27.58
C TRP A 508 12.33 19.04 28.70
N PHE A 509 12.86 20.21 28.35
CA PHE A 509 13.07 21.34 29.24
C PHE A 509 12.49 22.62 28.63
N THR A 510 11.95 23.51 29.45
CA THR A 510 11.41 24.78 28.95
C THR A 510 12.23 25.97 29.41
N PHE A 511 12.41 26.95 28.52
CA PHE A 511 12.92 28.26 28.88
C PHE A 511 12.07 29.38 28.28
N THR A 512 12.02 30.53 28.97
CA THR A 512 11.27 31.71 28.54
C THR A 512 12.22 32.83 28.15
N TRP A 513 12.01 33.44 26.99
CA TRP A 513 12.79 34.56 26.45
C TRP A 513 11.90 35.76 26.17
N LYS A 514 12.38 36.97 26.51
CA LYS A 514 11.69 38.23 26.25
C LYS A 514 12.62 39.17 25.46
N PRO A 515 12.44 39.32 24.14
CA PRO A 515 13.27 40.21 23.33
C PRO A 515 12.97 41.67 23.60
N ASN A 516 14.00 42.51 23.60
CA ASN A 516 13.91 43.95 23.85
C ASN A 516 14.20 44.81 22.61
N ALA A 517 14.58 44.20 21.48
CA ALA A 517 14.82 44.85 20.20
C ALA A 517 14.41 43.92 19.04
N THR A 518 13.94 44.52 17.94
CA THR A 518 13.62 43.79 16.70
C THR A 518 14.88 43.30 15.99
N GLY A 519 14.77 42.25 15.18
CA GLY A 519 15.89 41.62 14.47
C GLY A 519 15.90 40.09 14.58
N THR A 520 16.86 39.44 13.93
CA THR A 520 17.04 37.98 13.96
C THR A 520 17.94 37.59 15.13
N TYR A 521 17.54 36.56 15.87
CA TYR A 521 18.29 35.98 16.98
C TYR A 521 18.43 34.47 16.76
N THR A 522 19.63 33.93 16.95
CA THR A 522 19.89 32.49 16.85
C THR A 522 19.81 31.87 18.25
N ILE A 523 18.91 30.92 18.42
CA ILE A 523 18.82 30.07 19.60
C ILE A 523 19.58 28.77 19.30
N LYS A 524 20.53 28.40 20.16
CA LYS A 524 21.35 27.20 19.99
C LYS A 524 21.22 26.31 21.22
N ALA A 525 20.84 25.06 21.04
CA ALA A 525 20.87 24.03 22.07
C ALA A 525 22.04 23.09 21.79
N VAL A 526 22.79 22.74 22.84
CA VAL A 526 23.87 21.76 22.76
C VAL A 526 23.70 20.78 23.92
N VAL A 527 23.67 19.49 23.62
CA VAL A 527 23.78 18.41 24.60
C VAL A 527 25.23 17.95 24.67
N ASP A 528 25.73 17.64 25.86
CA ASP A 528 27.11 17.20 26.09
C ASP A 528 28.16 18.06 25.36
N GLU A 529 28.07 19.39 25.47
CA GLU A 529 28.98 20.33 24.79
C GLU A 529 30.45 20.10 25.18
N GLU A 530 30.67 19.52 26.36
CA GLU A 530 31.99 19.12 26.86
C GLU A 530 32.54 17.85 26.21
N ASN A 531 31.75 17.14 25.38
CA ASN A 531 32.04 15.81 24.82
C ASN A 531 32.47 14.83 25.94
N ALA A 532 31.77 14.88 27.06
CA ALA A 532 32.09 14.13 28.26
C ALA A 532 31.50 12.70 28.25
N ILE A 533 30.55 12.40 27.37
CA ILE A 533 29.90 11.11 27.19
C ILE A 533 30.28 10.58 25.81
N PRO A 534 31.01 9.46 25.72
CA PRO A 534 31.32 8.84 24.44
C PRO A 534 30.05 8.32 23.76
N GLU A 535 29.82 8.76 22.53
CA GLU A 535 28.58 8.51 21.78
C GLU A 535 28.83 7.84 20.42
N ALA A 536 27.80 7.17 19.87
CA ALA A 536 27.84 6.62 18.52
C ALA A 536 28.02 7.71 17.46
N SER A 537 27.62 8.94 17.75
CA SER A 537 27.92 10.12 16.97
C SER A 537 28.07 11.30 17.92
N GLU A 538 29.17 12.04 17.80
CA GLU A 538 29.39 13.31 18.53
C GLU A 538 28.91 14.53 17.71
N THR A 539 28.38 14.28 16.51
CA THR A 539 28.13 15.32 15.49
C THR A 539 26.67 15.81 15.45
N ASN A 540 25.78 15.15 16.18
CA ASN A 540 24.33 15.39 16.26
C ASN A 540 23.90 16.03 17.60
N ASN A 541 24.87 16.48 18.39
CA ASN A 541 24.71 17.01 19.73
C ASN A 541 24.34 18.51 19.75
N GLU A 542 24.30 19.16 18.60
CA GLU A 542 23.97 20.58 18.46
C GLU A 542 22.76 20.82 17.54
N TYR A 543 21.87 21.72 17.96
CA TYR A 543 20.74 22.18 17.16
C TYR A 543 20.58 23.71 17.25
N THR A 544 20.38 24.35 16.10
CA THR A 544 20.18 25.81 16.00
C THR A 544 18.82 26.16 15.39
N MET A 545 18.18 27.20 15.92
CA MET A 545 16.92 27.77 15.45
C MET A 545 17.04 29.29 15.38
N ASP A 546 16.78 29.88 14.21
CA ASP A 546 16.67 31.34 14.07
C ASP A 546 15.26 31.83 14.43
N VAL A 547 15.20 32.94 15.15
CA VAL A 547 13.97 33.59 15.59
C VAL A 547 13.94 35.06 15.19
N GLN A 548 12.88 35.46 14.51
CA GLN A 548 12.66 36.84 14.06
C GLN A 548 11.83 37.64 15.07
N VAL A 549 12.38 38.72 15.63
CA VAL A 549 11.65 39.65 16.49
C VAL A 549 11.07 40.81 15.67
N VAL A 550 9.75 40.99 15.69
CA VAL A 550 9.02 41.98 14.88
C VAL A 550 8.14 42.91 15.71
N TRP A 551 7.73 44.02 15.11
CA TRP A 551 6.68 44.92 15.60
C TRP A 551 5.38 44.57 14.86
N VAL A 552 4.26 44.32 15.55
CA VAL A 552 3.01 43.80 14.93
C VAL A 552 1.79 44.61 15.36
N GLY A 553 0.86 44.87 14.42
CA GLY A 553 -0.54 45.19 14.71
C GLY A 553 -0.97 46.67 14.70
N ASN A 554 -0.77 47.40 13.60
CA ASN A 554 -1.39 48.72 13.41
C ASN A 554 -2.15 48.79 12.08
N ILE A 555 -3.30 48.10 12.01
CA ILE A 555 -4.21 48.12 10.85
C ILE A 555 -5.31 49.17 11.08
N ASP A 556 -5.46 50.09 10.13
CA ASP A 556 -6.58 51.03 10.02
C ASP A 556 -7.63 50.45 9.08
N VAL A 557 -8.84 50.19 9.60
CA VAL A 557 -9.88 49.49 8.83
C VAL A 557 -10.65 50.49 7.99
N ASP A 558 -10.12 50.80 6.82
CA ASP A 558 -10.68 51.78 5.88
C ASP A 558 -10.87 51.23 4.44
N GLY A 559 -10.45 49.98 4.20
CA GLY A 559 -10.48 49.32 2.90
C GLY A 559 -9.22 49.56 2.06
N ASN A 560 -8.18 50.22 2.59
CA ASN A 560 -6.93 50.45 1.89
C ASN A 560 -5.83 49.48 2.38
N PRO A 561 -5.40 48.50 1.55
CA PRO A 561 -4.49 47.45 1.99
C PRO A 561 -3.02 47.89 2.19
N ASP A 562 -2.71 49.18 2.20
CA ASP A 562 -1.33 49.72 2.23
C ASP A 562 -0.64 49.49 3.60
N ASP A 563 -1.40 49.20 4.65
CA ASP A 563 -0.93 48.85 5.99
C ASP A 563 -0.78 47.33 6.23
N TRP A 564 -1.08 46.52 5.21
CA TRP A 564 -0.77 45.09 5.15
C TRP A 564 0.59 44.82 4.52
N ILE A 565 1.20 43.68 4.88
CA ILE A 565 2.44 43.24 4.24
C ILE A 565 2.17 42.78 2.79
N THR A 566 3.08 43.14 1.88
CA THR A 566 3.09 42.57 0.53
C THR A 566 3.99 41.34 0.50
N VAL A 567 3.46 40.21 0.02
CA VAL A 567 4.20 38.95 -0.15
C VAL A 567 4.08 38.46 -1.59
N ASP A 568 5.16 37.86 -2.08
CA ASP A 568 5.25 37.22 -3.40
C ASP A 568 5.23 35.71 -3.22
N ILE A 569 4.05 35.11 -3.40
CA ILE A 569 3.81 33.67 -3.29
C ILE A 569 2.96 33.23 -4.49
N SER A 570 3.07 31.95 -4.86
CA SER A 570 2.30 31.40 -5.98
C SER A 570 0.79 31.44 -5.67
N PRO A 571 -0.08 31.49 -6.70
CA PRO A 571 -1.51 31.26 -6.50
C PRO A 571 -1.77 29.95 -5.76
N ASN A 572 -2.86 29.91 -5.02
CA ASN A 572 -3.39 28.76 -4.30
C ASN A 572 -2.40 28.26 -3.23
N SER A 573 -1.68 29.19 -2.63
CA SER A 573 -0.70 28.95 -1.57
C SER A 573 -0.78 30.03 -0.49
N TYR A 574 -0.23 29.74 0.69
CA TYR A 574 -0.21 30.68 1.80
C TYR A 574 1.18 30.80 2.42
N ILE A 575 1.38 31.89 3.14
CA ILE A 575 2.55 32.13 3.97
C ILE A 575 2.13 32.75 5.31
N VAL A 576 2.88 32.44 6.36
CA VAL A 576 2.88 33.23 7.59
C VAL A 576 4.21 33.95 7.67
N GLN A 577 4.17 35.28 7.59
CA GLN A 577 5.36 36.11 7.59
C GLN A 577 5.15 37.31 8.51
N ASN A 578 6.08 37.53 9.44
CA ASN A 578 6.10 38.70 10.34
C ASN A 578 4.80 38.91 11.15
N GLY A 579 4.08 37.83 11.50
CA GLY A 579 2.80 37.94 12.23
C GLY A 579 1.58 38.18 11.35
N TYR A 580 1.72 38.01 10.02
CA TYR A 580 0.64 38.07 9.04
C TYR A 580 0.51 36.70 8.38
N PHE A 581 -0.69 36.15 8.39
CA PHE A 581 -1.09 35.10 7.46
C PHE A 581 -1.57 35.76 6.17
N ILE A 582 -1.07 35.31 5.03
CA ILE A 582 -1.53 35.71 3.70
C ILE A 582 -1.72 34.46 2.85
N TRP A 583 -2.91 34.25 2.32
CA TRP A 583 -3.22 33.27 1.29
C TRP A 583 -3.52 33.97 -0.02
N ARG A 584 -2.99 33.46 -1.13
CA ARG A 584 -3.20 33.94 -2.49
C ARG A 584 -4.04 32.96 -3.26
N ASP A 585 -4.91 33.50 -4.11
CA ASP A 585 -5.77 32.74 -5.00
C ASP A 585 -5.46 32.99 -6.47
N ALA A 586 -5.93 32.11 -7.35
CA ALA A 586 -5.75 32.22 -8.79
C ALA A 586 -6.81 33.14 -9.40
N VAL A 587 -6.39 34.26 -9.97
CA VAL A 587 -7.32 35.17 -10.68
C VAL A 587 -8.06 34.44 -11.80
N GLY A 588 -9.38 34.55 -11.83
CA GLY A 588 -10.23 34.02 -12.90
C GLY A 588 -10.63 32.56 -12.74
N ASP A 589 -10.52 31.98 -11.55
CA ASP A 589 -10.82 30.58 -11.27
C ASP A 589 -12.19 30.37 -10.59
N GLN A 590 -12.90 31.47 -10.32
CA GLN A 590 -14.26 31.53 -9.81
C GLN A 590 -15.29 31.02 -10.83
N ARG A 591 -16.51 30.80 -10.35
CA ARG A 591 -17.66 30.45 -11.19
C ARG A 591 -18.21 31.62 -12.00
N THR A 592 -18.52 31.38 -13.27
CA THR A 592 -18.91 32.42 -14.24
C THR A 592 -20.30 32.24 -14.85
N GLU A 593 -21.07 31.24 -14.41
CA GLU A 593 -22.35 30.86 -15.03
C GLU A 593 -23.40 31.97 -14.96
N LYS A 594 -23.29 32.90 -14.00
CA LYS A 594 -24.21 34.03 -13.79
C LYS A 594 -23.72 35.34 -14.43
N ASP A 595 -22.51 35.39 -15.02
CA ASP A 595 -21.91 36.58 -15.62
C ASP A 595 -22.89 37.42 -16.48
N PRO A 596 -23.71 36.82 -17.38
CA PRO A 596 -24.62 37.59 -18.24
C PRO A 596 -25.66 38.44 -17.50
N TYR A 597 -25.90 38.15 -16.21
CA TYR A 597 -26.95 38.77 -15.41
C TYR A 597 -26.42 39.69 -14.31
N LEU A 598 -25.11 39.77 -14.13
CA LEU A 598 -24.48 40.57 -13.08
C LEU A 598 -24.33 42.05 -13.48
N PRO A 599 -24.33 42.98 -12.51
CA PRO A 599 -23.91 44.36 -12.75
C PRO A 599 -22.50 44.38 -13.36
N GLY A 600 -22.37 45.03 -14.53
CA GLY A 600 -21.11 45.06 -15.29
C GLY A 600 -20.78 43.78 -16.08
N GLY A 601 -21.62 42.74 -16.01
CA GLY A 601 -21.57 41.55 -16.86
C GLY A 601 -20.43 40.57 -16.56
N LYS A 602 -19.84 40.62 -15.36
CA LYS A 602 -18.70 39.78 -14.95
C LYS A 602 -18.71 39.50 -13.45
N SER A 603 -18.38 38.28 -13.05
CA SER A 603 -18.23 37.81 -11.66
C SER A 603 -16.93 38.20 -10.96
N SER A 604 -16.03 38.94 -11.62
CA SER A 604 -14.69 39.29 -11.11
C SER A 604 -14.68 40.08 -9.79
N HIS A 605 -15.81 40.65 -9.36
CA HIS A 605 -15.94 41.31 -8.06
C HIS A 605 -16.11 40.32 -6.89
N ALA A 606 -16.38 39.05 -7.19
CA ALA A 606 -16.50 37.95 -6.24
C ALA A 606 -15.41 36.86 -6.44
N ASP A 607 -14.51 37.06 -7.40
CA ASP A 607 -13.25 36.33 -7.63
C ASP A 607 -12.24 36.77 -6.57
N LEU A 608 -12.02 35.92 -5.57
CA LEU A 608 -11.13 36.15 -4.44
C LEU A 608 -9.68 36.04 -4.93
N THR A 609 -8.78 36.85 -4.39
CA THR A 609 -7.37 36.87 -4.84
C THR A 609 -6.38 36.91 -3.68
N GLU A 610 -6.84 37.37 -2.51
CA GLU A 610 -6.07 37.33 -1.28
C GLU A 610 -6.99 37.25 -0.08
N VAL A 611 -6.59 36.43 0.90
CA VAL A 611 -7.11 36.48 2.27
C VAL A 611 -5.96 36.70 3.23
N GLY A 612 -6.06 37.74 4.05
CA GLY A 612 -5.07 38.07 5.07
C GLY A 612 -5.64 37.97 6.48
N VAL A 613 -4.82 37.53 7.43
CA VAL A 613 -5.13 37.58 8.88
C VAL A 613 -3.94 38.09 9.67
N THR A 614 -4.16 39.08 10.53
CA THR A 614 -3.18 39.52 11.54
C THR A 614 -3.87 39.91 12.84
N LYS A 615 -3.13 40.28 13.89
CA LYS A 615 -3.72 40.72 15.15
C LYS A 615 -2.87 41.72 15.93
N ASP A 616 -3.53 42.50 16.78
CA ASP A 616 -2.91 43.25 17.87
C ASP A 616 -3.39 42.70 19.24
N ASP A 617 -3.27 43.50 20.30
CA ASP A 617 -3.73 43.11 21.65
C ASP A 617 -5.25 43.24 21.83
N ARG A 618 -5.96 43.84 20.88
CA ARG A 618 -7.39 44.20 20.97
C ARG A 618 -8.23 43.55 19.89
N TYR A 619 -7.68 43.34 18.69
CA TYR A 619 -8.40 42.89 17.52
C TYR A 619 -7.63 41.83 16.72
N VAL A 620 -8.39 40.92 16.11
CA VAL A 620 -7.98 40.12 14.95
C VAL A 620 -8.50 40.86 13.70
N TYR A 621 -7.64 41.00 12.70
CA TYR A 621 -7.93 41.69 11.45
C TYR A 621 -8.00 40.69 10.31
N PHE A 622 -8.97 40.87 9.42
CA PHE A 622 -9.15 40.10 8.18
C PHE A 622 -9.05 41.05 6.98
N LEU A 623 -8.39 40.59 5.93
CA LEU A 623 -8.32 41.23 4.61
C LEU A 623 -8.92 40.29 3.58
N PHE A 624 -9.74 40.83 2.68
CA PHE A 624 -10.24 40.14 1.49
C PHE A 624 -9.98 41.03 0.27
N LYS A 625 -9.25 40.51 -0.71
CA LYS A 625 -9.04 41.20 -2.00
C LYS A 625 -9.65 40.41 -3.13
N PHE A 626 -10.13 41.12 -4.13
CA PHE A 626 -10.81 40.55 -5.28
C PHE A 626 -10.16 40.98 -6.60
N ALA A 627 -10.43 40.26 -7.69
CA ALA A 627 -9.81 40.52 -8.98
C ALA A 627 -10.21 41.89 -9.56
N ASP A 628 -11.51 42.22 -9.58
CA ASP A 628 -12.01 43.53 -10.01
C ASP A 628 -13.40 43.83 -9.45
N MET A 629 -13.47 44.75 -8.48
CA MET A 629 -14.72 45.23 -7.88
C MET A 629 -15.25 46.53 -8.50
N ASN A 630 -14.58 47.09 -9.50
CA ASN A 630 -14.98 48.40 -10.07
C ASN A 630 -16.26 48.33 -10.91
N ASN A 631 -16.71 47.12 -11.26
CA ASN A 631 -17.90 46.90 -12.06
C ASN A 631 -19.21 46.90 -11.25
N ILE A 632 -19.12 47.04 -9.93
CA ILE A 632 -20.28 47.15 -9.02
C ILE A 632 -20.24 48.43 -8.18
N LYS A 633 -21.37 48.73 -7.55
CA LYS A 633 -21.49 49.69 -6.44
C LYS A 633 -22.09 48.99 -5.22
N ILE A 634 -21.86 49.55 -4.05
CA ILE A 634 -22.57 49.11 -2.84
C ILE A 634 -24.08 49.29 -3.07
N GLY A 635 -24.86 48.27 -2.74
CA GLY A 635 -26.31 48.19 -2.92
C GLY A 635 -26.80 47.67 -4.28
N ASP A 636 -25.90 47.29 -5.19
CA ASP A 636 -26.29 46.64 -6.45
C ASP A 636 -26.78 45.20 -6.19
N ASN A 637 -27.85 44.79 -6.89
CA ASN A 637 -28.25 43.38 -6.91
C ASN A 637 -27.19 42.56 -7.64
N GLY A 638 -26.72 41.48 -7.02
CA GLY A 638 -25.60 40.68 -7.49
C GLY A 638 -24.24 41.18 -6.97
N ALA A 639 -24.18 42.20 -6.11
CA ALA A 639 -22.92 42.64 -5.49
C ALA A 639 -22.30 41.54 -4.60
N THR A 640 -21.02 41.67 -4.26
CA THR A 640 -20.27 40.64 -3.52
C THR A 640 -20.87 40.37 -2.13
N PHE A 641 -21.04 39.08 -1.83
CA PHE A 641 -21.30 38.56 -0.50
C PHE A 641 -20.08 37.78 -0.02
N VAL A 642 -19.73 37.89 1.26
CA VAL A 642 -18.65 37.08 1.85
C VAL A 642 -19.16 36.48 3.16
N ALA A 643 -19.08 35.16 3.27
CA ALA A 643 -19.39 34.40 4.46
C ALA A 643 -18.12 33.75 5.03
N VAL A 644 -17.85 33.96 6.31
CA VAL A 644 -16.65 33.49 6.99
C VAL A 644 -17.05 32.77 8.28
N PRO A 645 -17.30 31.45 8.23
CA PRO A 645 -17.52 30.64 9.43
C PRO A 645 -16.22 30.55 10.24
N ILE A 646 -16.30 30.74 11.56
CA ILE A 646 -15.17 30.74 12.49
C ILE A 646 -15.44 29.75 13.64
N ASP A 647 -14.57 28.76 13.79
CA ASP A 647 -14.55 27.73 14.83
C ASP A 647 -13.40 28.01 15.80
N TYR A 648 -13.69 28.26 17.08
CA TYR A 648 -12.68 28.48 18.12
C TYR A 648 -12.96 27.67 19.40
N LYS A 649 -14.04 26.87 19.44
CA LYS A 649 -14.37 25.95 20.54
C LYS A 649 -15.23 24.77 20.04
N ASP A 650 -15.35 23.73 20.86
CA ASP A 650 -16.11 22.53 20.48
C ASP A 650 -17.62 22.82 20.38
N GLY A 651 -18.21 22.49 19.23
CA GLY A 651 -19.65 22.66 18.96
C GLY A 651 -19.89 23.37 17.64
N GLY A 652 -21.13 23.79 17.38
CA GLY A 652 -21.42 24.71 16.27
C GLY A 652 -22.28 24.17 15.14
N ALA A 653 -22.45 25.01 14.11
CA ALA A 653 -23.25 24.75 12.93
C ALA A 653 -22.38 24.52 11.68
N ASP A 654 -22.99 24.05 10.58
CA ASP A 654 -22.30 23.76 9.31
C ASP A 654 -22.93 24.44 8.09
N TRP A 655 -23.85 25.38 8.29
CA TRP A 655 -24.48 26.16 7.22
C TRP A 655 -23.75 27.49 6.99
N PHE A 656 -23.92 28.10 5.81
CA PHE A 656 -23.43 29.45 5.50
C PHE A 656 -24.54 30.50 5.61
N ALA A 657 -24.18 31.69 6.11
CA ALA A 657 -25.04 32.85 6.25
C ALA A 657 -25.52 33.36 4.89
N GLY A 658 -26.62 34.11 4.90
CA GLY A 658 -27.27 34.55 3.66
C GLY A 658 -28.09 33.46 2.95
N GLU A 659 -28.35 32.33 3.63
CA GLU A 659 -29.21 31.23 3.15
C GLU A 659 -28.61 30.46 1.95
N MET A 660 -27.29 30.29 1.93
CA MET A 660 -26.63 29.45 0.92
C MET A 660 -26.96 27.96 1.15
N ASP A 661 -27.16 27.23 0.06
CA ASP A 661 -27.46 25.80 0.03
C ASP A 661 -26.24 24.93 0.33
N THR A 662 -25.04 25.53 0.26
CA THR A 662 -23.77 24.86 0.55
C THR A 662 -23.58 24.67 2.05
N ARG A 663 -22.98 23.53 2.43
CA ARG A 663 -22.55 23.24 3.81
C ARG A 663 -21.03 23.35 3.91
N THR A 664 -20.54 23.79 5.05
CA THR A 664 -19.11 23.81 5.38
C THR A 664 -18.73 22.56 6.18
N PRO A 665 -17.52 22.01 5.99
CA PRO A 665 -17.01 20.96 6.87
C PRO A 665 -16.70 21.43 8.29
N LEU A 666 -16.63 22.75 8.53
CA LEU A 666 -16.42 23.32 9.86
C LEU A 666 -17.71 23.30 10.68
N LYS A 667 -17.62 22.82 11.93
CA LYS A 667 -18.61 23.11 12.95
C LYS A 667 -18.20 24.42 13.61
N TRP A 668 -18.81 25.51 13.17
CA TRP A 668 -18.40 26.87 13.53
C TRP A 668 -19.24 27.45 14.66
N ASP A 669 -18.62 28.34 15.45
CA ASP A 669 -19.22 28.97 16.65
C ASP A 669 -19.83 30.33 16.36
N ILE A 670 -19.22 31.08 15.44
CA ILE A 670 -19.72 32.35 14.97
C ILE A 670 -19.42 32.47 13.48
N GLN A 671 -20.31 33.13 12.75
CA GLN A 671 -20.08 33.41 11.35
C GLN A 671 -20.14 34.90 11.07
N MET A 672 -19.10 35.41 10.42
CA MET A 672 -19.03 36.77 9.93
C MET A 672 -19.59 36.84 8.51
N ALA A 673 -20.47 37.80 8.25
CA ALA A 673 -21.07 38.01 6.94
C ALA A 673 -20.91 39.47 6.49
N ILE A 674 -20.41 39.64 5.26
CA ILE A 674 -20.26 40.94 4.59
C ILE A 674 -21.24 40.97 3.41
N ASN A 675 -22.21 41.88 3.46
CA ASN A 675 -23.28 41.98 2.46
C ASN A 675 -23.20 43.32 1.73
N LEU A 676 -22.68 43.33 0.50
CA LEU A 676 -22.57 44.54 -0.30
C LEU A 676 -23.86 44.91 -1.06
N ALA A 677 -24.91 44.08 -1.10
CA ALA A 677 -26.23 44.46 -1.64
C ALA A 677 -27.15 45.07 -0.57
N GLY A 678 -26.63 45.33 0.63
CA GLY A 678 -27.34 45.99 1.72
C GLY A 678 -27.85 47.39 1.35
N ASN A 679 -28.75 47.92 2.18
CA ASN A 679 -29.35 49.25 1.97
C ASN A 679 -28.48 50.41 2.54
N GLN A 680 -27.34 50.09 3.13
CA GLN A 680 -26.40 51.07 3.67
C GLN A 680 -25.40 51.50 2.59
N TYR A 681 -25.15 52.80 2.47
CA TYR A 681 -24.18 53.37 1.53
C TYR A 681 -24.46 53.03 0.05
N THR A 682 -25.73 52.78 -0.32
CA THR A 682 -26.15 52.46 -1.69
C THR A 682 -25.64 53.50 -2.70
N GLY A 683 -25.05 53.02 -3.80
CA GLY A 683 -24.45 53.80 -4.88
C GLY A 683 -23.03 54.29 -4.61
N GLN A 684 -22.44 54.00 -3.44
CA GLN A 684 -21.06 54.39 -3.10
C GLN A 684 -20.05 53.31 -3.50
N THR A 685 -18.77 53.72 -3.58
CA THR A 685 -17.64 52.84 -3.88
C THR A 685 -16.68 52.67 -2.70
N LYS A 686 -16.91 53.38 -1.60
CA LYS A 686 -16.17 53.25 -0.34
C LYS A 686 -17.11 53.37 0.85
N ALA A 687 -16.89 52.61 1.91
CA ALA A 687 -17.66 52.70 3.15
C ALA A 687 -16.87 52.19 4.35
N THR A 688 -17.11 52.79 5.52
CA THR A 688 -16.67 52.24 6.81
C THR A 688 -17.88 52.16 7.73
N ALA A 689 -18.15 50.98 8.27
CA ALA A 689 -19.35 50.73 9.07
C ALA A 689 -19.06 49.80 10.26
N ALA A 690 -19.67 50.08 11.40
CA ALA A 690 -19.69 49.13 12.52
C ALA A 690 -20.61 47.95 12.20
N ALA A 691 -20.38 46.80 12.85
CA ALA A 691 -21.27 45.64 12.73
C ALA A 691 -22.71 46.01 13.12
N GLY A 692 -23.66 45.68 12.24
CA GLY A 692 -25.08 45.95 12.41
C GLY A 692 -25.86 44.78 13.00
N ASN A 693 -27.18 44.94 13.10
CA ASN A 693 -28.10 43.98 13.72
C ASN A 693 -29.18 43.47 12.74
N SER A 694 -28.92 43.54 11.43
CA SER A 694 -29.81 43.11 10.35
C SER A 694 -29.00 42.48 9.21
N LYS A 695 -29.58 41.51 8.49
CA LYS A 695 -28.98 40.89 7.29
C LYS A 695 -28.67 41.91 6.17
N LEU A 696 -29.29 43.10 6.21
CA LEU A 696 -29.04 44.21 5.29
C LEU A 696 -27.85 45.10 5.69
N SER A 697 -27.19 44.81 6.81
CA SER A 697 -26.00 45.56 7.26
C SER A 697 -24.78 45.17 6.43
N LEU A 698 -23.87 46.12 6.18
CA LEU A 698 -22.61 45.82 5.47
C LEU A 698 -21.78 44.74 6.15
N LEU A 699 -21.80 44.70 7.50
CA LEU A 699 -21.19 43.66 8.32
C LEU A 699 -22.20 43.21 9.38
N TYR A 700 -22.41 41.92 9.52
CA TYR A 700 -23.15 41.33 10.63
C TYR A 700 -22.56 39.98 11.03
N PHE A 701 -22.91 39.50 12.23
CA PHE A 701 -22.48 38.21 12.75
C PHE A 701 -23.69 37.36 13.10
N VAL A 702 -23.59 36.05 12.93
CA VAL A 702 -24.65 35.10 13.31
C VAL A 702 -24.11 34.00 14.23
N ASP A 703 -24.96 33.51 15.13
CA ASP A 703 -24.72 32.33 15.95
C ASP A 703 -25.15 31.03 15.22
N PRO A 704 -24.82 29.83 15.75
CA PRO A 704 -25.17 28.56 15.13
C PRO A 704 -26.67 28.33 14.93
N GLU A 705 -27.52 28.99 15.74
CA GLU A 705 -28.97 28.97 15.63
C GLU A 705 -29.53 29.90 14.54
N GLY A 706 -28.69 30.76 13.95
CA GLY A 706 -29.06 31.68 12.88
C GLY A 706 -29.51 33.06 13.36
N ASN A 707 -29.34 33.37 14.65
CA ASN A 707 -29.65 34.69 15.19
C ASN A 707 -28.51 35.67 14.94
N ILE A 708 -28.85 36.92 14.65
CA ILE A 708 -27.84 37.98 14.49
C ILE A 708 -27.30 38.38 15.87
N VAL A 709 -25.98 38.29 16.04
CA VAL A 709 -25.26 38.62 17.28
C VAL A 709 -24.60 40.00 17.18
N SER A 710 -24.75 40.81 18.22
CA SER A 710 -24.10 42.12 18.29
C SER A 710 -22.66 42.00 18.78
N VAL A 711 -21.68 42.34 17.93
CA VAL A 711 -20.25 42.31 18.26
C VAL A 711 -19.71 43.73 18.43
N SER A 712 -19.67 44.22 19.67
CA SER A 712 -19.24 45.60 19.96
C SER A 712 -17.76 45.81 19.65
N GLY A 713 -17.44 46.79 18.81
CA GLY A 713 -16.08 47.12 18.40
C GLY A 713 -15.66 46.48 17.07
N ALA A 714 -16.45 45.55 16.52
CA ALA A 714 -16.25 45.04 15.17
C ALA A 714 -16.64 46.10 14.12
N MET A 715 -15.86 46.16 13.03
CA MET A 715 -16.00 47.17 11.98
C MET A 715 -15.49 46.64 10.66
N VAL A 716 -16.12 47.05 9.55
CA VAL A 716 -15.70 46.78 8.17
C VAL A 716 -15.31 48.08 7.45
N GLY A 717 -14.26 48.02 6.65
CA GLY A 717 -13.83 49.04 5.69
C GLY A 717 -13.85 48.47 4.28
N ILE A 718 -14.41 49.20 3.32
CA ILE A 718 -14.60 48.77 1.93
C ILE A 718 -14.07 49.86 1.02
N ASP A 719 -13.24 49.47 0.05
CA ASP A 719 -12.82 50.31 -1.06
C ASP A 719 -12.84 49.50 -2.36
N LEU A 720 -13.94 49.66 -3.12
CA LEU A 720 -14.14 48.95 -4.39
C LEU A 720 -13.08 49.35 -5.44
N SER A 721 -12.50 50.56 -5.33
CA SER A 721 -11.44 51.02 -6.24
C SER A 721 -10.08 50.38 -6.00
N LYS A 722 -9.90 49.81 -4.80
CA LYS A 722 -8.74 49.02 -4.38
C LYS A 722 -9.05 47.51 -4.36
N ASN A 723 -10.24 47.12 -4.82
CA ASN A 723 -10.76 45.74 -4.77
C ASN A 723 -10.63 45.09 -3.38
N THR A 724 -10.83 45.86 -2.30
CA THR A 724 -10.44 45.45 -0.96
C THR A 724 -11.57 45.63 0.06
N ILE A 725 -11.68 44.65 0.96
CA ILE A 725 -12.49 44.68 2.17
C ILE A 725 -11.61 44.32 3.37
N GLU A 726 -11.72 45.10 4.44
CA GLU A 726 -11.01 44.87 5.70
C GLU A 726 -12.01 44.76 6.85
N VAL A 727 -11.75 43.86 7.79
CA VAL A 727 -12.58 43.71 8.99
C VAL A 727 -11.70 43.62 10.22
N ARG A 728 -12.08 44.29 11.31
CA ARG A 728 -11.56 43.98 12.64
C ARG A 728 -12.61 43.31 13.50
N VAL A 729 -12.18 42.31 14.26
CA VAL A 729 -12.98 41.54 15.20
C VAL A 729 -12.31 41.60 16.58
N PRO A 730 -13.00 41.99 17.67
CA PRO A 730 -12.39 42.02 18.99
C PRO A 730 -11.84 40.66 19.42
N VAL A 731 -10.63 40.61 20.01
CA VAL A 731 -10.03 39.34 20.51
C VAL A 731 -10.91 38.64 21.55
N GLY A 732 -11.77 39.39 22.25
CA GLY A 732 -12.72 38.85 23.22
C GLY A 732 -13.78 37.92 22.60
N VAL A 733 -14.04 38.02 21.29
CA VAL A 733 -14.96 37.10 20.58
C VAL A 733 -14.44 35.66 20.62
N PHE A 734 -13.11 35.48 20.61
CA PHE A 734 -12.47 34.17 20.57
C PHE A 734 -12.33 33.51 21.96
N GLU A 735 -12.91 34.10 23.02
CA GLU A 735 -12.96 33.54 24.39
C GLU A 735 -11.58 33.10 24.97
N GLY A 736 -10.48 33.73 24.52
CA GLY A 736 -9.12 33.40 24.95
C GLY A 736 -8.48 32.21 24.22
N ALA A 737 -9.12 31.69 23.18
CA ALA A 737 -8.58 30.64 22.33
C ALA A 737 -7.23 31.04 21.73
N LYS A 738 -6.29 30.10 21.74
CA LYS A 738 -4.95 30.24 21.12
C LYS A 738 -4.90 29.77 19.67
N SER A 739 -6.04 29.33 19.17
CA SER A 739 -6.21 28.94 17.77
C SER A 739 -7.66 29.07 17.38
N PHE A 740 -7.92 29.35 16.12
CA PHE A 740 -9.24 29.28 15.53
C PHE A 740 -9.14 28.78 14.10
N LYS A 741 -10.21 28.20 13.58
CA LYS A 741 -10.34 27.79 12.18
C LYS A 741 -11.32 28.69 11.47
N PHE A 742 -11.10 28.95 10.20
CA PHE A 742 -12.07 29.65 9.37
C PHE A 742 -12.06 29.13 7.94
N GLN A 743 -13.18 29.33 7.25
CA GLN A 743 -13.32 29.15 5.81
C GLN A 743 -13.84 30.46 5.20
N VAL A 744 -13.79 30.61 3.88
CA VAL A 744 -14.35 31.77 3.18
C VAL A 744 -15.20 31.27 2.03
N ALA A 745 -16.41 31.78 1.91
CA ALA A 745 -17.27 31.55 0.75
C ALA A 745 -17.74 32.90 0.21
N THR A 746 -17.51 33.14 -1.08
CA THR A 746 -18.04 34.30 -1.78
C THR A 746 -19.33 33.92 -2.50
N GLY A 747 -20.21 34.91 -2.67
CA GLY A 747 -21.49 34.75 -3.34
C GLY A 747 -21.97 36.04 -3.99
N PHE A 748 -23.08 35.97 -4.71
CA PHE A 748 -23.77 37.14 -5.25
C PHE A 748 -24.93 37.51 -4.34
N SER A 749 -24.87 38.66 -3.69
CA SER A 749 -25.93 39.07 -2.77
C SER A 749 -27.15 39.63 -3.50
N TYR A 750 -28.34 39.32 -2.99
CA TYR A 750 -29.62 39.87 -3.45
C TYR A 750 -30.48 40.25 -2.24
N GLY A 751 -30.35 41.50 -1.77
CA GLY A 751 -31.06 41.98 -0.59
C GLY A 751 -30.57 41.32 0.71
N GLU A 752 -31.40 40.47 1.32
CA GLU A 752 -31.09 39.78 2.59
C GLU A 752 -30.40 38.43 2.42
N GLY A 753 -30.32 37.90 1.19
CA GLY A 753 -29.79 36.57 0.90
C GLY A 753 -28.74 36.53 -0.20
N VAL A 754 -28.36 35.31 -0.60
CA VAL A 754 -27.47 35.01 -1.72
C VAL A 754 -28.30 34.55 -2.93
N TRP A 755 -27.82 34.84 -4.13
CA TRP A 755 -28.44 34.40 -5.38
C TRP A 755 -27.92 33.02 -5.78
N ASN A 756 -28.81 32.02 -5.74
CA ASN A 756 -28.43 30.62 -5.89
C ASN A 756 -28.02 30.23 -7.31
N PHE A 757 -27.15 29.23 -7.41
CA PHE A 757 -26.88 28.53 -8.67
C PHE A 757 -27.83 27.34 -8.78
N GLY A 758 -28.63 27.28 -9.86
CA GLY A 758 -29.71 26.29 -9.99
C GLY A 758 -31.07 26.97 -10.08
N ASN A 759 -32.07 26.47 -9.34
CA ASN A 759 -33.35 27.15 -9.20
C ASN A 759 -33.22 28.33 -8.23
N ASP A 760 -33.46 29.54 -8.74
CA ASP A 760 -33.31 30.77 -7.97
C ASP A 760 -34.07 30.68 -6.63
N PHE A 761 -33.32 30.81 -5.52
CA PHE A 761 -33.84 30.81 -4.14
C PHE A 761 -34.47 29.50 -3.65
N ALA A 762 -34.18 28.35 -4.29
CA ALA A 762 -34.64 27.03 -3.85
C ALA A 762 -33.46 26.12 -3.50
N ASN A 763 -33.60 25.35 -2.40
CA ASN A 763 -32.60 24.37 -2.00
C ASN A 763 -32.68 23.13 -2.90
N ASP A 764 -31.92 23.17 -3.98
CA ASP A 764 -31.81 22.08 -4.97
C ASP A 764 -30.52 21.25 -4.80
N GLY A 765 -29.72 21.57 -3.77
CA GLY A 765 -28.49 20.87 -3.43
C GLY A 765 -27.30 21.22 -4.31
N ILE A 766 -27.40 22.25 -5.17
CA ILE A 766 -26.28 22.81 -5.93
C ILE A 766 -25.58 23.87 -5.07
N SER A 767 -24.24 23.94 -5.15
CA SER A 767 -23.50 24.91 -4.36
C SER A 767 -23.74 26.35 -4.84
N ASP A 768 -23.90 27.29 -3.90
CA ASP A 768 -24.09 28.72 -4.15
C ASP A 768 -22.79 29.52 -4.10
N ILE A 769 -21.69 28.85 -3.77
CA ILE A 769 -20.38 29.46 -3.68
C ILE A 769 -19.94 29.86 -5.09
N VAL A 770 -19.56 31.12 -5.24
CA VAL A 770 -18.92 31.66 -6.45
C VAL A 770 -17.44 31.36 -6.41
N ASP A 771 -16.82 31.61 -5.26
CA ASP A 771 -15.41 31.40 -5.00
C ASP A 771 -15.12 31.07 -3.52
N THR A 772 -14.01 30.38 -3.25
CA THR A 772 -13.67 29.92 -1.90
C THR A 772 -12.18 29.68 -1.73
N LEU A 773 -11.75 29.40 -0.50
CA LEU A 773 -10.37 28.98 -0.25
C LEU A 773 -10.12 27.63 -0.95
N THR A 774 -9.20 27.60 -1.90
CA THR A 774 -8.87 26.37 -2.62
C THR A 774 -7.36 26.18 -2.85
N MET A 775 -6.95 24.92 -2.97
CA MET A 775 -5.65 24.53 -3.54
C MET A 775 -5.79 23.81 -4.90
N GLU A 776 -7.04 23.64 -5.37
CA GLU A 776 -7.35 23.08 -6.69
C GLU A 776 -7.12 24.14 -7.77
N SER A 777 -7.14 23.74 -9.04
CA SER A 777 -6.89 24.69 -10.14
C SER A 777 -8.06 25.64 -10.45
N THR A 778 -9.26 25.33 -9.95
CA THR A 778 -10.49 26.14 -10.09
C THR A 778 -11.48 25.83 -8.97
N THR A 779 -12.35 26.79 -8.66
CA THR A 779 -13.45 26.59 -7.70
C THR A 779 -14.46 25.53 -8.14
N ILE A 780 -14.65 25.30 -9.45
CA ILE A 780 -15.52 24.21 -9.95
C ILE A 780 -14.98 22.83 -9.54
N LYS A 781 -13.66 22.62 -9.55
CA LYS A 781 -13.06 21.34 -9.13
C LYS A 781 -13.13 21.14 -7.62
N GLU A 782 -12.96 22.22 -6.88
CA GLU A 782 -13.11 22.26 -5.43
C GLU A 782 -14.52 21.84 -5.01
N LEU A 783 -15.53 22.34 -5.72
CA LEU A 783 -16.94 22.08 -5.41
C LEU A 783 -17.52 20.90 -6.20
N ALA A 784 -16.70 19.97 -6.69
CA ALA A 784 -17.17 18.84 -7.51
C ALA A 784 -18.18 17.93 -6.79
N ASP A 785 -18.18 17.92 -5.46
CA ASP A 785 -19.15 17.21 -4.62
C ASP A 785 -20.06 18.16 -3.81
N ASN A 786 -20.14 19.44 -4.22
CA ASN A 786 -20.89 20.53 -3.59
C ASN A 786 -20.49 20.85 -2.14
N ILE A 787 -19.30 20.45 -1.69
CA ILE A 787 -18.77 20.76 -0.35
C ILE A 787 -17.35 21.30 -0.49
N PRO A 788 -17.04 22.53 -0.04
CA PRO A 788 -15.68 23.03 -0.06
C PRO A 788 -14.77 22.22 0.88
N ASP A 789 -13.63 21.79 0.33
CA ASP A 789 -12.65 20.88 0.90
C ASP A 789 -11.71 21.56 1.92
N TYR A 790 -11.44 22.87 1.79
CA TYR A 790 -10.40 23.52 2.58
C TYR A 790 -10.90 24.49 3.65
N TYR A 791 -10.26 24.45 4.82
CA TYR A 791 -10.32 25.52 5.82
C TYR A 791 -8.92 25.86 6.33
N VAL A 792 -8.76 27.06 6.90
CA VAL A 792 -7.50 27.52 7.49
C VAL A 792 -7.60 27.44 9.00
N THR A 793 -6.58 26.87 9.63
CA THR A 793 -6.36 26.94 11.08
C THR A 793 -5.30 27.98 11.37
N ILE A 794 -5.64 28.98 12.17
CA ILE A 794 -4.73 30.01 12.66
C ILE A 794 -4.29 29.63 14.07
N LYS A 795 -2.97 29.64 14.32
CA LYS A 795 -2.38 29.59 15.65
C LYS A 795 -1.97 31.00 16.05
N MET A 796 -2.45 31.44 17.21
CA MET A 796 -2.21 32.79 17.70
C MET A 796 -2.04 32.82 19.20
N ASP A 797 -1.03 33.58 19.67
CA ASP A 797 -0.94 34.01 21.05
C ASP A 797 -0.62 35.50 21.09
N ASN A 798 0.65 35.83 20.90
CA ASN A 798 1.11 37.20 20.89
C ASN A 798 1.03 37.84 19.50
N ILE A 799 1.22 37.06 18.46
CA ILE A 799 1.06 37.42 17.05
C ILE A 799 0.34 36.26 16.34
N ILE A 800 0.20 36.31 15.01
CA ILE A 800 -0.06 35.08 14.25
C ILE A 800 1.25 34.30 14.15
N GLU A 801 1.29 33.15 14.81
CA GLU A 801 2.51 32.35 14.99
C GLU A 801 2.64 31.25 13.95
N GLY A 802 1.51 30.81 13.41
CA GLY A 802 1.46 29.81 12.37
C GLY A 802 0.06 29.66 11.80
N ALA A 803 -0.01 29.03 10.64
CA ALA A 803 -1.25 28.66 10.01
C ALA A 803 -1.08 27.33 9.28
N SER A 804 -2.18 26.58 9.16
CA SER A 804 -2.26 25.40 8.32
C SER A 804 -3.56 25.40 7.54
N MET A 805 -3.48 25.10 6.25
CA MET A 805 -4.66 24.87 5.41
C MET A 805 -4.92 23.36 5.39
N THR A 806 -6.11 22.94 5.85
CA THR A 806 -6.46 21.52 6.00
C THR A 806 -7.51 21.15 4.97
N THR A 807 -7.29 20.03 4.26
CA THR A 807 -8.29 19.42 3.38
C THR A 807 -9.08 18.35 4.11
N VAL A 808 -10.40 18.33 3.94
CA VAL A 808 -11.27 17.23 4.42
C VAL A 808 -11.50 16.14 3.38
N LYS A 809 -11.05 16.35 2.13
CA LYS A 809 -11.18 15.41 1.00
C LYS A 809 -10.64 14.03 1.33
N LEU A 810 -9.44 13.96 1.90
CA LEU A 810 -8.77 12.70 2.23
C LEU A 810 -9.49 11.94 3.35
N GLN A 811 -9.96 12.64 4.38
CA GLN A 811 -10.72 12.03 5.48
C GLN A 811 -12.03 11.41 4.98
N ARG A 812 -12.74 12.10 4.07
CA ARG A 812 -13.96 11.59 3.44
C ARG A 812 -13.68 10.35 2.58
N LEU A 813 -12.58 10.35 1.81
CA LEU A 813 -12.16 9.19 1.01
C LEU A 813 -11.81 7.97 1.88
N MET A 814 -11.08 8.19 2.98
CA MET A 814 -10.75 7.13 3.94
C MET A 814 -12.00 6.55 4.62
N ALA A 815 -12.98 7.40 4.98
CA ALA A 815 -14.24 6.95 5.55
C ALA A 815 -15.03 6.05 4.58
N PHE A 816 -15.09 6.42 3.30
CA PHE A 816 -15.70 5.59 2.26
C PHE A 816 -14.99 4.25 2.09
N GLN A 817 -13.64 4.25 2.02
CA GLN A 817 -12.85 3.03 1.93
C GLN A 817 -13.13 2.09 3.11
N ASN A 818 -13.17 2.63 4.33
CA ASN A 818 -13.47 1.86 5.53
C ASN A 818 -14.89 1.28 5.51
N ALA A 819 -15.89 2.06 5.08
CA ALA A 819 -17.26 1.57 4.95
C ALA A 819 -17.37 0.44 3.92
N PHE A 820 -16.67 0.56 2.78
CA PHE A 820 -16.65 -0.46 1.73
C PHE A 820 -15.97 -1.76 2.19
N VAL A 821 -14.86 -1.65 2.93
CA VAL A 821 -14.20 -2.80 3.58
C VAL A 821 -15.15 -3.49 4.55
N MET A 822 -15.80 -2.74 5.43
CA MET A 822 -16.73 -3.28 6.42
C MET A 822 -17.93 -3.96 5.75
N HIS A 823 -18.49 -3.36 4.70
CA HIS A 823 -19.56 -3.97 3.94
C HIS A 823 -19.14 -5.34 3.38
N ASN A 824 -18.01 -5.41 2.66
CA ASN A 824 -17.59 -6.67 2.05
C ASN A 824 -17.13 -7.72 3.07
N ARG A 825 -16.54 -7.30 4.20
CA ARG A 825 -16.15 -8.17 5.31
C ARG A 825 -17.34 -8.97 5.87
N TYR A 826 -18.50 -8.34 6.02
CA TYR A 826 -19.67 -9.00 6.64
C TYR A 826 -20.72 -9.43 5.63
N TYR A 827 -21.04 -8.59 4.66
CA TYR A 827 -22.06 -8.85 3.66
C TYR A 827 -21.49 -9.71 2.52
N GLY A 828 -20.40 -9.26 1.90
CA GLY A 828 -19.80 -9.93 0.74
C GLY A 828 -19.40 -11.38 1.03
N VAL A 829 -18.73 -11.62 2.17
CA VAL A 829 -18.34 -12.97 2.61
C VAL A 829 -19.55 -13.89 2.77
N ARG A 830 -20.56 -13.46 3.52
CA ARG A 830 -21.77 -14.28 3.77
C ARG A 830 -22.53 -14.60 2.50
N HIS A 831 -22.62 -13.64 1.58
CA HIS A 831 -23.30 -13.84 0.32
C HIS A 831 -22.54 -14.80 -0.59
N PHE A 832 -21.21 -14.71 -0.67
CA PHE A 832 -20.41 -15.69 -1.41
C PHE A 832 -20.63 -17.11 -0.88
N GLU A 833 -20.52 -17.33 0.44
CA GLU A 833 -20.68 -18.66 1.05
C GLU A 833 -22.07 -19.24 0.80
N LYS A 834 -23.11 -18.40 0.89
CA LYS A 834 -24.49 -18.81 0.61
C LYS A 834 -24.68 -19.18 -0.86
N ASP A 835 -24.21 -18.34 -1.78
CA ASP A 835 -24.40 -18.55 -3.21
C ASP A 835 -23.54 -19.73 -3.71
N TYR A 836 -22.39 -20.00 -3.09
CA TYR A 836 -21.54 -21.16 -3.39
C TYR A 836 -22.20 -22.49 -3.01
N ALA A 837 -22.87 -22.53 -1.86
CA ALA A 837 -23.67 -23.69 -1.46
C ALA A 837 -24.82 -23.94 -2.45
N ARG A 838 -25.48 -22.88 -2.94
CA ARG A 838 -26.54 -22.98 -3.93
C ARG A 838 -26.01 -23.45 -5.30
N TYR A 839 -24.88 -22.92 -5.74
CA TYR A 839 -24.18 -23.38 -6.95
C TYR A 839 -23.92 -24.90 -6.90
N THR A 840 -23.37 -25.39 -5.79
CA THR A 840 -23.04 -26.82 -5.62
C THR A 840 -24.29 -27.71 -5.73
N GLU A 841 -25.41 -27.25 -5.16
CA GLU A 841 -26.69 -27.95 -5.25
C GLU A 841 -27.22 -28.00 -6.70
N LEU A 842 -27.15 -26.86 -7.40
CA LEU A 842 -27.62 -26.75 -8.79
C LEU A 842 -26.77 -27.59 -9.75
N ASP A 843 -25.44 -27.57 -9.61
CA ASP A 843 -24.53 -28.37 -10.42
C ASP A 843 -24.87 -29.86 -10.31
N GLN A 844 -25.04 -30.35 -9.08
CA GLN A 844 -25.42 -31.73 -8.83
C GLN A 844 -26.79 -32.07 -9.42
N GLN A 845 -27.78 -31.19 -9.31
CA GLN A 845 -29.11 -31.43 -9.87
C GLN A 845 -29.07 -31.51 -11.40
N LEU A 846 -28.43 -30.53 -12.05
CA LEU A 846 -28.34 -30.41 -13.49
C LEU A 846 -27.58 -31.59 -14.12
N ARG A 847 -26.43 -31.97 -13.57
CA ARG A 847 -25.63 -33.10 -14.07
C ARG A 847 -26.33 -34.46 -13.95
N ASN A 848 -27.39 -34.57 -13.14
CA ASN A 848 -28.21 -35.77 -13.01
C ASN A 848 -29.46 -35.77 -13.91
N MET A 849 -29.68 -34.72 -14.69
CA MET A 849 -30.78 -34.60 -15.64
C MET A 849 -30.34 -34.93 -17.07
N PRO A 850 -31.27 -35.37 -17.95
CA PRO A 850 -30.99 -35.50 -19.37
C PRO A 850 -30.90 -34.11 -20.01
N LEU A 851 -29.68 -33.57 -20.08
CA LEU A 851 -29.38 -32.28 -20.70
C LEU A 851 -28.90 -32.45 -22.15
N THR A 852 -28.96 -31.37 -22.94
CA THR A 852 -28.34 -31.31 -24.27
C THR A 852 -26.82 -31.16 -24.16
N ASP A 853 -26.09 -31.51 -25.22
CA ASP A 853 -24.63 -31.36 -25.27
C ASP A 853 -24.18 -29.91 -25.00
N ASP A 854 -24.84 -28.92 -25.60
CA ASP A 854 -24.55 -27.49 -25.37
C ASP A 854 -24.74 -27.07 -23.91
N MET A 855 -25.76 -27.61 -23.22
CA MET A 855 -26.00 -27.30 -21.80
C MET A 855 -24.93 -27.95 -20.91
N MET A 856 -24.46 -29.15 -21.27
CA MET A 856 -23.34 -29.78 -20.57
C MET A 856 -22.03 -29.02 -20.77
N GLU A 857 -21.75 -28.56 -21.99
CA GLU A 857 -20.57 -27.73 -22.28
C GLU A 857 -20.60 -26.42 -21.49
N ARG A 858 -21.77 -25.74 -21.44
CA ARG A 858 -21.90 -24.50 -20.65
C ARG A 858 -21.76 -24.73 -19.15
N LEU A 859 -22.21 -25.88 -18.62
CA LEU A 859 -21.98 -26.24 -17.21
C LEU A 859 -20.50 -26.38 -16.88
N ASP A 860 -19.72 -27.02 -17.77
CA ASP A 860 -18.27 -27.16 -17.59
C ASP A 860 -17.55 -25.79 -17.68
N GLU A 861 -18.01 -24.87 -18.52
CA GLU A 861 -17.50 -23.48 -18.54
C GLU A 861 -17.78 -22.75 -17.22
N LEU A 862 -19.02 -22.83 -16.73
CA LEU A 862 -19.43 -22.19 -15.48
C LEU A 862 -18.66 -22.74 -14.27
N GLU A 863 -18.33 -24.03 -14.24
CA GLU A 863 -17.47 -24.61 -13.21
C GLU A 863 -16.09 -23.94 -13.17
N ASN A 864 -15.48 -23.71 -14.34
CA ASN A 864 -14.19 -23.01 -14.42
C ASN A 864 -14.31 -21.54 -13.95
N GLU A 865 -15.38 -20.84 -14.34
CA GLU A 865 -15.65 -19.48 -13.86
C GLU A 865 -15.78 -19.44 -12.33
N VAL A 866 -16.48 -20.41 -11.73
CA VAL A 866 -16.64 -20.51 -10.27
C VAL A 866 -15.32 -20.79 -9.57
N MET A 867 -14.43 -21.61 -10.14
CA MET A 867 -13.10 -21.86 -9.58
C MET A 867 -12.24 -20.59 -9.52
N ASP A 868 -12.31 -19.72 -10.54
CA ASP A 868 -11.64 -18.43 -10.51
C ASP A 868 -12.23 -17.48 -9.48
N LEU A 869 -13.56 -17.44 -9.36
CA LEU A 869 -14.25 -16.64 -8.35
C LEU A 869 -13.94 -17.11 -6.93
N LEU A 870 -13.85 -18.43 -6.72
CA LEU A 870 -13.47 -19.04 -5.45
C LEU A 870 -12.03 -18.68 -5.06
N ARG A 871 -11.09 -18.68 -6.01
CA ARG A 871 -9.72 -18.21 -5.78
C ARG A 871 -9.69 -16.74 -5.34
N LEU A 872 -10.39 -15.86 -6.06
CA LEU A 872 -10.48 -14.44 -5.71
C LEU A 872 -11.10 -14.24 -4.31
N TYR A 873 -12.15 -14.99 -4.00
CA TYR A 873 -12.79 -14.97 -2.69
C TYR A 873 -11.82 -15.40 -1.58
N ASN A 874 -11.07 -16.50 -1.75
CA ASN A 874 -10.14 -17.00 -0.75
C ASN A 874 -8.98 -16.02 -0.50
N GLU A 875 -8.36 -15.50 -1.55
CA GLU A 875 -7.33 -14.46 -1.44
C GLU A 875 -7.86 -13.19 -0.76
N GLY A 876 -9.10 -12.80 -1.08
CA GLY A 876 -9.77 -11.67 -0.45
C GLY A 876 -10.03 -11.93 1.04
N LYS A 877 -10.52 -13.11 1.39
CA LYS A 877 -10.85 -13.49 2.77
C LYS A 877 -9.61 -13.58 3.67
N GLU A 878 -8.49 -14.06 3.16
CA GLU A 878 -7.22 -14.13 3.91
C GLU A 878 -6.67 -12.74 4.25
N LEU A 879 -6.82 -11.79 3.32
CA LEU A 879 -6.22 -10.45 3.43
C LEU A 879 -7.16 -9.39 4.02
N ILE A 880 -8.46 -9.68 4.19
CA ILE A 880 -9.46 -8.68 4.63
C ILE A 880 -9.21 -8.15 6.04
N ASP A 881 -8.51 -8.92 6.89
CA ASP A 881 -8.13 -8.56 8.25
C ASP A 881 -6.76 -7.89 8.34
N SER A 882 -5.99 -7.86 7.25
CA SER A 882 -4.72 -7.14 7.21
C SER A 882 -4.95 -5.63 6.97
N PRO A 883 -4.52 -4.74 7.89
CA PRO A 883 -4.73 -3.30 7.75
C PRO A 883 -4.25 -2.73 6.43
N SER A 884 -3.13 -3.23 5.90
CA SER A 884 -2.51 -2.73 4.67
C SER A 884 -3.15 -3.26 3.38
N TYR A 885 -3.93 -4.35 3.45
CA TYR A 885 -4.50 -5.01 2.27
C TYR A 885 -6.03 -5.05 2.28
N ALA A 886 -6.69 -4.61 3.35
CA ALA A 886 -8.13 -4.73 3.54
C ALA A 886 -8.98 -4.15 2.39
N PHE A 887 -8.60 -3.00 1.82
CA PHE A 887 -9.33 -2.43 0.68
C PHE A 887 -9.18 -3.28 -0.59
N GLY A 888 -7.96 -3.70 -0.94
CA GLY A 888 -7.73 -4.61 -2.07
C GLY A 888 -8.44 -5.95 -1.90
N ALA A 889 -8.42 -6.50 -0.69
CA ALA A 889 -9.15 -7.69 -0.30
C ALA A 889 -10.68 -7.53 -0.47
N SER A 890 -11.23 -6.40 -0.04
CA SER A 890 -12.67 -6.11 -0.17
C SER A 890 -13.14 -6.07 -1.62
N LEU A 891 -12.29 -5.57 -2.54
CA LEU A 891 -12.59 -5.54 -3.97
C LEU A 891 -12.62 -6.95 -4.57
N LYS A 892 -11.71 -7.83 -4.13
CA LYS A 892 -11.70 -9.24 -4.54
C LYS A 892 -12.96 -9.96 -4.08
N ILE A 893 -13.35 -9.78 -2.82
CA ILE A 893 -14.60 -10.35 -2.27
C ILE A 893 -15.82 -9.83 -3.04
N TYR A 894 -15.89 -8.52 -3.30
CA TYR A 894 -16.99 -7.92 -4.06
C TYR A 894 -17.17 -8.54 -5.44
N ARG A 895 -16.06 -8.67 -6.19
CA ARG A 895 -16.06 -9.31 -7.51
C ARG A 895 -16.48 -10.78 -7.44
N ALA A 896 -15.98 -11.49 -6.44
CA ALA A 896 -16.28 -12.91 -6.26
C ALA A 896 -17.77 -13.15 -6.01
N TYR A 897 -18.39 -12.45 -5.05
CA TYR A 897 -19.79 -12.74 -4.70
C TYR A 897 -20.77 -12.26 -5.77
N THR A 898 -20.51 -11.10 -6.39
CA THR A 898 -21.36 -10.61 -7.48
C THR A 898 -21.24 -11.47 -8.73
N GLY A 899 -20.05 -12.00 -9.04
CA GLY A 899 -19.85 -12.97 -10.11
C GLY A 899 -20.59 -14.27 -9.85
N LEU A 900 -20.44 -14.84 -8.65
CA LEU A 900 -21.07 -16.12 -8.30
C LEU A 900 -22.59 -16.05 -8.33
N LYS A 901 -23.17 -14.92 -7.89
CA LYS A 901 -24.60 -14.69 -7.96
C LYS A 901 -25.15 -14.73 -9.40
N LYS A 902 -24.37 -14.29 -10.39
CA LYS A 902 -24.75 -14.39 -11.81
C LYS A 902 -24.75 -15.83 -12.28
N VAL A 903 -23.71 -16.59 -11.93
CA VAL A 903 -23.60 -18.03 -12.27
C VAL A 903 -24.78 -18.81 -11.69
N VAL A 904 -25.11 -18.60 -10.40
CA VAL A 904 -26.27 -19.23 -9.75
C VAL A 904 -27.56 -18.91 -10.51
N SER A 905 -27.78 -17.64 -10.88
CA SER A 905 -28.97 -17.24 -11.63
C SER A 905 -29.06 -17.91 -13.01
N GLU A 906 -27.94 -18.12 -13.70
CA GLU A 906 -27.90 -18.80 -15.00
C GLU A 906 -28.24 -20.30 -14.85
N MET A 907 -27.67 -20.95 -13.84
CA MET A 907 -27.95 -22.37 -13.57
C MET A 907 -29.39 -22.61 -13.11
N GLU A 908 -29.99 -21.69 -12.37
CA GLU A 908 -31.42 -21.77 -12.02
C GLU A 908 -32.30 -21.75 -13.27
N ALA A 909 -31.98 -20.90 -14.26
CA ALA A 909 -32.69 -20.87 -15.53
C ALA A 909 -32.47 -22.16 -16.36
N MET A 910 -31.26 -22.73 -16.35
CA MET A 910 -31.00 -24.03 -16.99
C MET A 910 -31.84 -25.14 -16.35
N LEU A 911 -31.95 -25.14 -15.02
CA LEU A 911 -32.71 -26.15 -14.28
C LEU A 911 -34.19 -26.06 -14.62
N GLU A 912 -34.73 -24.85 -14.70
CA GLU A 912 -36.12 -24.62 -15.13
C GLU A 912 -36.36 -25.17 -16.54
N LYS A 913 -35.47 -24.88 -17.50
CA LYS A 913 -35.56 -25.38 -18.88
C LYS A 913 -35.51 -26.91 -18.96
N ALA A 914 -34.65 -27.54 -18.16
CA ALA A 914 -34.55 -29.00 -18.11
C ALA A 914 -35.81 -29.66 -17.51
N GLN A 915 -36.53 -28.96 -16.64
CA GLN A 915 -37.74 -29.46 -15.98
C GLN A 915 -39.04 -29.17 -16.74
N SER A 916 -39.08 -28.14 -17.60
CA SER A 916 -40.30 -27.66 -18.25
C SER A 916 -40.79 -28.50 -19.44
N GLY A 917 -40.02 -29.52 -19.86
CA GLY A 917 -40.31 -30.33 -21.06
C GLY A 917 -40.02 -29.60 -22.37
N GLU A 918 -39.39 -28.41 -22.30
CA GLU A 918 -39.01 -27.63 -23.48
C GLU A 918 -37.99 -28.35 -24.36
N LEU A 919 -37.05 -29.10 -23.77
CA LEU A 919 -36.03 -29.84 -24.53
C LEU A 919 -36.64 -30.89 -25.48
N GLU A 920 -37.64 -31.64 -25.02
CA GLU A 920 -38.38 -32.60 -25.85
C GLU A 920 -39.14 -31.91 -26.98
N ARG A 921 -39.69 -30.70 -26.71
CA ARG A 921 -40.38 -29.90 -27.72
C ARG A 921 -39.40 -29.33 -28.76
N GLU A 922 -38.20 -28.88 -28.34
CA GLU A 922 -37.15 -28.41 -29.25
C GLU A 922 -36.71 -29.53 -30.21
N GLU A 923 -36.52 -30.75 -29.69
CA GLU A 923 -36.15 -31.91 -30.51
C GLU A 923 -37.28 -32.29 -31.49
N TYR A 924 -38.54 -32.29 -31.03
CA TYR A 924 -39.69 -32.49 -31.91
C TYR A 924 -39.74 -31.45 -33.04
N MET A 925 -39.53 -30.17 -32.73
CA MET A 925 -39.52 -29.10 -33.72
C MET A 925 -38.34 -29.23 -34.70
N LYS A 926 -37.15 -29.66 -34.24
CA LYS A 926 -35.99 -29.97 -35.11
C LYS A 926 -36.30 -31.11 -36.09
N GLU A 927 -36.94 -32.18 -35.64
CA GLU A 927 -37.35 -33.28 -36.52
C GLU A 927 -38.45 -32.84 -37.49
N LEU A 928 -39.40 -32.02 -37.02
CA LEU A 928 -40.47 -31.49 -37.86
C LEU A 928 -39.94 -30.55 -38.96
N ALA A 929 -38.90 -29.76 -38.67
CA ALA A 929 -38.27 -28.86 -39.63
C ALA A 929 -37.68 -29.59 -40.85
N LYS A 930 -37.26 -30.85 -40.70
CA LYS A 930 -36.72 -31.67 -41.81
C LYS A 930 -37.77 -31.98 -42.89
N ASN A 931 -39.05 -31.83 -42.56
CA ASN A 931 -40.16 -32.06 -43.48
C ASN A 931 -40.59 -30.80 -44.23
N LEU A 932 -39.97 -29.64 -43.95
CA LEU A 932 -40.25 -28.42 -44.70
C LEU A 932 -39.79 -28.60 -46.16
N THR A 933 -40.67 -28.25 -47.08
CA THR A 933 -40.37 -28.25 -48.52
C THR A 933 -39.84 -26.90 -49.01
N LYS A 934 -39.98 -25.85 -48.19
CA LYS A 934 -39.40 -24.51 -48.37
C LYS A 934 -38.36 -24.18 -47.32
N ALA A 935 -37.37 -23.38 -47.68
CA ALA A 935 -36.38 -22.84 -46.77
C ALA A 935 -36.96 -21.63 -46.05
N ILE A 936 -37.26 -21.75 -44.75
CA ILE A 936 -37.74 -20.62 -43.93
C ILE A 936 -36.54 -19.79 -43.49
N ASP A 937 -35.98 -19.01 -44.42
CA ASP A 937 -34.71 -18.29 -44.25
C ASP A 937 -34.85 -16.75 -44.31
N GLY A 938 -36.07 -16.28 -44.57
CA GLY A 938 -36.44 -14.89 -44.77
C GLY A 938 -36.47 -14.48 -46.25
N ASN A 939 -35.95 -15.27 -47.19
CA ASN A 939 -35.87 -14.91 -48.60
C ASN A 939 -36.92 -15.68 -49.42
N LEU A 940 -37.63 -14.97 -50.28
CA LEU A 940 -38.69 -15.57 -51.10
C LEU A 940 -38.15 -16.20 -52.41
N ASP A 941 -36.87 -16.59 -52.45
CA ASP A 941 -36.20 -17.07 -53.68
C ASP A 941 -36.73 -18.45 -54.14
N ASP A 942 -37.30 -19.25 -53.23
CA ASP A 942 -37.91 -20.57 -53.49
C ASP A 942 -39.45 -20.53 -53.54
N TRP A 943 -40.03 -19.33 -53.67
CA TRP A 943 -41.46 -19.12 -53.84
C TRP A 943 -41.82 -19.02 -55.33
N ASP A 944 -42.21 -20.16 -55.92
CA ASP A 944 -42.68 -20.25 -57.31
C ASP A 944 -44.17 -19.89 -57.49
N VAL A 945 -44.80 -19.27 -56.49
CA VAL A 945 -46.21 -18.85 -56.50
C VAL A 945 -46.35 -17.34 -56.62
N GLU A 946 -47.35 -16.89 -57.36
CA GLU A 946 -47.71 -15.47 -57.42
C GLU A 946 -48.37 -15.03 -56.10
N PRO A 947 -48.16 -13.77 -55.66
CA PRO A 947 -48.80 -13.25 -54.46
C PRO A 947 -50.33 -13.25 -54.60
N ILE A 948 -51.03 -13.64 -53.53
CA ILE A 948 -52.50 -13.72 -53.51
C ILE A 948 -53.15 -12.37 -53.22
N ALA A 949 -52.38 -11.41 -52.69
CA ALA A 949 -52.76 -10.01 -52.54
C ALA A 949 -51.51 -9.14 -52.67
N VAL A 950 -51.61 -8.04 -53.40
CA VAL A 950 -50.52 -7.07 -53.63
C VAL A 950 -51.08 -5.67 -53.42
N ASP A 951 -50.30 -4.83 -52.75
CA ASP A 951 -50.52 -3.40 -52.76
C ASP A 951 -49.80 -2.76 -53.96
N ASP A 952 -50.58 -2.53 -55.03
CA ASP A 952 -50.10 -1.88 -56.26
C ASP A 952 -50.11 -0.35 -56.16
N VAL A 953 -50.74 0.23 -55.13
CA VAL A 953 -50.86 1.69 -54.98
C VAL A 953 -49.79 2.28 -54.05
N GLY A 954 -49.06 1.45 -53.31
CA GLY A 954 -48.01 1.88 -52.38
C GLY A 954 -48.59 2.57 -51.13
N TYR A 955 -49.77 2.12 -50.70
CA TYR A 955 -50.40 2.54 -49.46
C TYR A 955 -49.61 2.03 -48.24
N GLY A 956 -49.63 2.78 -47.15
CA GLY A 956 -48.84 2.51 -45.94
C GLY A 956 -47.89 3.66 -45.57
N GLN A 957 -47.20 3.50 -44.44
CA GLN A 957 -46.34 4.53 -43.84
C GLN A 957 -44.88 4.08 -43.79
N ASP A 958 -43.94 5.01 -43.58
CA ASP A 958 -42.50 4.72 -43.68
C ASP A 958 -42.04 3.58 -42.75
N GLY A 959 -42.71 3.26 -41.64
CA GLY A 959 -42.41 2.08 -40.83
C GLY A 959 -43.50 1.00 -40.78
N ALA A 960 -44.55 1.14 -41.59
CA ALA A 960 -45.73 0.27 -41.59
C ALA A 960 -46.37 0.22 -43.00
N ASN A 961 -45.74 -0.50 -43.93
CA ASN A 961 -46.17 -0.62 -45.32
C ASN A 961 -46.07 -2.07 -45.81
N LEU A 962 -47.21 -2.74 -45.99
CA LEU A 962 -47.33 -4.09 -46.54
C LEU A 962 -47.32 -4.05 -48.07
N LYS A 963 -46.49 -4.88 -48.69
CA LYS A 963 -46.35 -4.91 -50.15
C LYS A 963 -47.09 -6.07 -50.80
N ALA A 964 -46.81 -7.30 -50.39
CA ALA A 964 -47.42 -8.48 -50.98
C ALA A 964 -47.53 -9.63 -49.98
N LEU A 965 -48.62 -10.38 -50.10
CA LEU A 965 -48.94 -11.58 -49.31
C LEU A 965 -48.91 -12.79 -50.24
N TYR A 966 -48.09 -13.77 -49.88
CA TYR A 966 -47.91 -15.03 -50.58
C TYR A 966 -48.42 -16.18 -49.73
N ILE A 967 -49.07 -17.15 -50.37
CA ILE A 967 -49.50 -18.39 -49.73
C ILE A 967 -49.14 -19.56 -50.62
N ASP A 968 -48.49 -20.55 -50.03
CA ASP A 968 -48.21 -21.84 -50.63
C ASP A 968 -48.51 -22.94 -49.61
N TYR A 969 -48.57 -24.19 -50.05
CA TYR A 969 -48.80 -25.32 -49.17
C TYR A 969 -48.30 -26.63 -49.73
N ASP A 970 -48.02 -27.58 -48.83
CA ASP A 970 -47.79 -28.98 -49.15
C ASP A 970 -48.71 -29.90 -48.32
N ASP A 971 -48.43 -31.20 -48.31
CA ASP A 971 -49.22 -32.18 -47.56
C ASP A 971 -49.11 -32.03 -46.02
N GLN A 972 -48.09 -31.32 -45.53
CA GLN A 972 -47.76 -31.22 -44.10
C GLN A 972 -47.84 -29.79 -43.55
N PHE A 973 -47.58 -28.76 -44.36
CA PHE A 973 -47.47 -27.37 -43.95
C PHE A 973 -48.28 -26.41 -44.82
N LEU A 974 -48.77 -25.36 -44.16
CA LEU A 974 -49.15 -24.08 -44.74
C LEU A 974 -47.93 -23.15 -44.71
N TYR A 975 -47.59 -22.53 -45.85
CA TYR A 975 -46.58 -21.50 -45.92
C TYR A 975 -47.22 -20.14 -46.16
N ILE A 976 -46.80 -19.14 -45.40
CA ILE A 976 -47.22 -17.75 -45.51
C ILE A 976 -45.99 -16.88 -45.64
N ALA A 977 -45.94 -15.99 -46.62
CA ALA A 977 -44.92 -14.95 -46.67
C ALA A 977 -45.50 -13.55 -46.88
N LEU A 978 -44.87 -12.58 -46.23
CA LEU A 978 -45.16 -11.16 -46.35
C LEU A 978 -43.91 -10.45 -46.85
N THR A 979 -44.10 -9.51 -47.77
CA THR A 979 -43.10 -8.51 -48.13
C THR A 979 -43.62 -7.12 -47.78
N THR A 980 -42.71 -6.20 -47.49
CA THR A 980 -43.03 -4.83 -47.06
C THR A 980 -42.14 -3.82 -47.78
N GLU A 981 -42.60 -2.58 -47.92
CA GLU A 981 -41.80 -1.46 -48.46
C GLU A 981 -41.44 -0.44 -47.35
N ASN A 982 -41.13 -0.93 -46.15
CA ASN A 982 -40.74 -0.08 -45.02
C ASN A 982 -39.41 0.66 -45.31
N LYS A 983 -39.36 1.93 -44.90
CA LYS A 983 -38.24 2.90 -44.98
C LYS A 983 -37.80 3.44 -43.61
N ALA A 984 -38.42 2.95 -42.54
CA ALA A 984 -38.17 3.26 -41.14
C ALA A 984 -38.45 2.01 -40.29
N SER A 985 -37.84 1.93 -39.12
CA SER A 985 -37.99 0.80 -38.20
C SER A 985 -38.84 1.23 -36.99
N TRP A 986 -40.16 1.12 -37.08
CA TRP A 986 -41.07 1.51 -36.01
C TRP A 986 -41.42 0.36 -35.08
N ARG A 987 -41.78 0.68 -33.85
CA ARG A 987 -42.32 -0.31 -32.89
C ARG A 987 -43.78 -0.64 -33.22
N ILE A 988 -43.99 -1.71 -33.97
CA ILE A 988 -45.30 -2.10 -34.52
C ILE A 988 -45.52 -3.62 -34.50
N ALA A 989 -46.75 -4.02 -34.80
CA ALA A 989 -47.24 -5.38 -34.79
C ALA A 989 -47.77 -5.82 -36.16
N TYR A 990 -47.28 -6.94 -36.67
CA TYR A 990 -47.81 -7.59 -37.87
C TYR A 990 -48.77 -8.70 -37.45
N GLY A 991 -50.04 -8.57 -37.85
CA GLY A 991 -51.11 -9.52 -37.59
C GLY A 991 -51.50 -10.27 -38.86
N ILE A 992 -51.81 -11.56 -38.72
CA ILE A 992 -52.37 -12.38 -39.81
C ILE A 992 -53.55 -13.17 -39.25
N SER A 993 -54.74 -13.00 -39.81
CA SER A 993 -55.96 -13.72 -39.37
C SER A 993 -56.37 -14.77 -40.41
N LEU A 994 -56.68 -15.97 -39.95
CA LEU A 994 -57.05 -17.13 -40.75
C LEU A 994 -58.47 -17.61 -40.43
N ASP A 995 -59.28 -17.84 -41.46
CA ASP A 995 -60.60 -18.48 -41.39
C ASP A 995 -60.58 -19.69 -42.35
N TYR A 996 -60.70 -20.88 -41.77
CA TYR A 996 -60.50 -22.16 -42.49
C TYR A 996 -61.44 -23.29 -42.03
N LYS A 997 -62.34 -23.04 -41.07
CA LYS A 997 -63.41 -23.97 -40.66
C LYS A 997 -64.71 -23.20 -40.37
N ASP A 998 -65.84 -23.88 -40.46
CA ASP A 998 -67.13 -23.27 -40.13
C ASP A 998 -67.17 -22.87 -38.65
N GLY A 999 -67.44 -21.59 -38.37
CA GLY A 999 -67.52 -21.06 -37.01
C GLY A 999 -66.59 -19.86 -36.84
N GLY A 1000 -65.78 -19.84 -35.77
CA GLY A 1000 -64.77 -18.82 -35.56
C GLY A 1000 -65.19 -17.62 -34.70
N TYR A 1001 -64.23 -16.76 -34.40
CA TYR A 1001 -64.37 -15.55 -33.61
C TYR A 1001 -64.79 -14.36 -34.49
N THR A 1002 -65.87 -13.66 -34.12
CA THR A 1002 -66.50 -12.60 -34.93
C THR A 1002 -66.72 -11.28 -34.16
N THR A 1003 -66.19 -11.13 -32.96
CA THR A 1003 -66.43 -9.92 -32.12
C THR A 1003 -65.25 -8.95 -32.16
N GLY A 1004 -65.50 -7.66 -31.90
CA GLY A 1004 -64.70 -6.57 -32.48
C GLY A 1004 -63.35 -6.19 -31.86
N GLN A 1005 -62.42 -7.14 -31.74
CA GLN A 1005 -60.98 -6.92 -31.48
C GLN A 1005 -60.14 -8.13 -31.95
N ASP A 1006 -58.83 -7.96 -32.21
CA ASP A 1006 -57.93 -9.12 -32.36
C ASP A 1006 -57.70 -9.83 -31.01
N SER A 1007 -56.98 -10.96 -31.02
CA SER A 1007 -56.66 -11.72 -29.79
C SER A 1007 -55.70 -10.98 -28.83
N TRP A 1008 -55.15 -9.84 -29.21
CA TRP A 1008 -54.34 -8.98 -28.34
C TRP A 1008 -55.05 -7.66 -27.99
N ALA A 1009 -56.38 -7.62 -28.16
CA ALA A 1009 -57.26 -6.49 -27.84
C ALA A 1009 -57.02 -5.22 -28.68
N ARG A 1010 -56.48 -5.36 -29.90
CA ARG A 1010 -56.39 -4.28 -30.90
C ARG A 1010 -57.74 -4.07 -31.57
N ARG A 1011 -58.02 -2.85 -32.04
CA ARG A 1011 -59.31 -2.43 -32.60
C ARG A 1011 -59.50 -2.89 -34.04
N VAL A 1012 -59.34 -4.19 -34.26
CA VAL A 1012 -59.50 -4.85 -35.55
C VAL A 1012 -60.68 -5.83 -35.47
N ASN A 1013 -61.65 -5.69 -36.36
CA ASN A 1013 -62.83 -6.53 -36.48
C ASN A 1013 -62.78 -7.34 -37.78
N PHE A 1014 -63.55 -8.43 -37.80
CA PHE A 1014 -63.62 -9.34 -38.95
C PHE A 1014 -65.08 -9.68 -39.27
N GLU A 1015 -65.46 -9.61 -40.54
CA GLU A 1015 -66.77 -10.10 -40.99
C GLU A 1015 -66.84 -11.63 -41.01
N LYS A 1016 -65.70 -12.28 -41.23
CA LYS A 1016 -65.55 -13.74 -41.18
C LYS A 1016 -65.20 -14.22 -39.77
N GLY A 1017 -65.54 -15.46 -39.47
CA GLY A 1017 -65.19 -16.04 -38.17
C GLY A 1017 -63.76 -16.54 -38.15
N ILE A 1018 -62.91 -15.85 -37.40
CA ILE A 1018 -61.47 -16.14 -37.36
C ILE A 1018 -61.20 -17.36 -36.48
N ASP A 1019 -60.45 -18.32 -37.03
CA ASP A 1019 -60.10 -19.58 -36.38
C ASP A 1019 -58.70 -19.57 -35.78
N ALA A 1020 -57.77 -18.83 -36.40
CA ALA A 1020 -56.42 -18.63 -35.88
C ALA A 1020 -55.90 -17.24 -36.20
N GLN A 1021 -55.02 -16.71 -35.34
CA GLN A 1021 -54.29 -15.49 -35.61
C GLN A 1021 -52.80 -15.68 -35.34
N LEU A 1022 -51.97 -15.04 -36.16
CA LEU A 1022 -50.54 -14.93 -35.94
C LEU A 1022 -50.18 -13.49 -35.60
N TYR A 1023 -49.17 -13.36 -34.76
CA TYR A 1023 -48.68 -12.08 -34.29
C TYR A 1023 -47.17 -12.05 -34.27
N PHE A 1024 -46.62 -10.98 -34.84
CA PHE A 1024 -45.19 -10.72 -34.85
C PHE A 1024 -44.93 -9.29 -34.39
N PHE A 1025 -44.26 -9.15 -33.25
CA PHE A 1025 -43.91 -7.86 -32.69
C PHE A 1025 -42.52 -7.42 -33.13
N TRP A 1026 -42.46 -6.39 -33.98
CA TRP A 1026 -41.22 -5.76 -34.39
C TRP A 1026 -40.85 -4.63 -33.42
N ASN A 1027 -39.75 -4.79 -32.70
CA ASN A 1027 -39.33 -3.81 -31.70
C ASN A 1027 -38.41 -2.74 -32.31
N GLY A 1028 -38.97 -1.85 -33.11
CA GLY A 1028 -38.29 -0.69 -33.68
C GLY A 1028 -38.17 0.50 -32.72
N GLU A 1029 -37.71 1.64 -33.25
CA GLU A 1029 -37.66 2.92 -32.54
C GLU A 1029 -39.07 3.38 -32.14
N PHE A 1030 -39.19 3.99 -30.96
CA PHE A 1030 -40.40 4.65 -30.51
C PHE A 1030 -40.05 5.93 -29.74
N PHE A 1031 -40.30 7.10 -30.33
CA PHE A 1031 -40.05 8.42 -29.74
C PHE A 1031 -38.64 8.59 -29.15
N GLY A 1032 -37.60 8.23 -29.90
CA GLY A 1032 -36.20 8.35 -29.47
C GLY A 1032 -35.68 7.20 -28.59
N ASP A 1033 -36.55 6.30 -28.11
CA ASP A 1033 -36.11 5.04 -27.51
C ASP A 1033 -35.74 4.05 -28.61
N GLN A 1034 -34.45 3.77 -28.72
CA GLN A 1034 -33.92 2.77 -29.64
C GLN A 1034 -34.47 1.38 -29.29
N GLY A 1035 -35.18 0.75 -30.22
CA GLY A 1035 -35.61 -0.64 -30.12
C GLY A 1035 -34.49 -1.62 -30.51
N THR A 1036 -34.77 -2.92 -30.42
CA THR A 1036 -33.84 -3.98 -30.85
C THR A 1036 -33.82 -4.20 -32.37
N SER A 1037 -34.76 -3.58 -33.09
CA SER A 1037 -34.92 -3.65 -34.55
C SER A 1037 -34.97 -5.09 -35.09
N ASN A 1038 -35.70 -5.93 -34.38
CA ASN A 1038 -35.92 -7.34 -34.68
C ASN A 1038 -37.27 -7.81 -34.12
N ILE A 1039 -37.73 -9.00 -34.51
CA ILE A 1039 -38.94 -9.62 -33.94
C ILE A 1039 -38.61 -10.14 -32.54
N THR A 1040 -39.27 -9.59 -31.52
CA THR A 1040 -39.05 -9.99 -30.10
C THR A 1040 -40.15 -10.88 -29.54
N SER A 1041 -41.28 -10.99 -30.26
CA SER A 1041 -42.37 -11.91 -29.93
C SER A 1041 -43.04 -12.40 -31.20
N ALA A 1042 -43.25 -13.71 -31.29
CA ALA A 1042 -43.94 -14.37 -32.39
C ALA A 1042 -44.90 -15.42 -31.82
N GLN A 1043 -46.20 -15.26 -32.05
CA GLN A 1043 -47.24 -16.07 -31.42
C GLN A 1043 -48.28 -16.53 -32.44
N ILE A 1044 -48.88 -17.68 -32.16
CA ILE A 1044 -50.12 -18.13 -32.79
C ILE A 1044 -51.20 -18.27 -31.72
N THR A 1045 -52.41 -17.86 -32.06
CA THR A 1045 -53.59 -18.05 -31.22
C THR A 1045 -54.62 -18.85 -31.97
N LEU A 1046 -55.26 -19.80 -31.29
CA LEU A 1046 -56.29 -20.66 -31.84
C LEU A 1046 -57.62 -20.37 -31.14
N TRP A 1047 -58.69 -20.20 -31.91
CA TRP A 1047 -60.04 -20.05 -31.37
C TRP A 1047 -60.66 -21.42 -31.12
N GLU A 1048 -60.76 -21.77 -29.83
CA GLU A 1048 -61.31 -23.06 -29.38
C GLU A 1048 -62.23 -22.85 -28.16
N ASN A 1049 -63.40 -23.49 -28.18
CA ASN A 1049 -64.35 -23.50 -27.05
C ASN A 1049 -64.77 -22.12 -26.51
N GLY A 1050 -64.80 -21.09 -27.35
CA GLY A 1050 -65.21 -19.73 -26.96
C GLY A 1050 -64.10 -18.89 -26.31
N SER A 1051 -62.83 -19.29 -26.45
CA SER A 1051 -61.67 -18.55 -25.94
C SER A 1051 -60.46 -18.68 -26.87
N TRP A 1052 -59.57 -17.68 -26.84
CA TRP A 1052 -58.27 -17.75 -27.49
C TRP A 1052 -57.29 -18.60 -26.67
N LYS A 1053 -56.68 -19.58 -27.32
CA LYS A 1053 -55.54 -20.35 -26.78
C LYS A 1053 -54.26 -19.80 -27.40
N TYR A 1054 -53.35 -19.29 -26.58
CA TYR A 1054 -52.10 -18.67 -27.00
C TYR A 1054 -50.96 -19.69 -26.97
N GLU A 1055 -50.11 -19.67 -27.98
CA GLU A 1055 -48.92 -20.49 -28.05
C GLU A 1055 -47.80 -19.72 -28.76
N ASP A 1056 -46.58 -19.77 -28.23
CA ASP A 1056 -45.43 -19.18 -28.92
C ASP A 1056 -45.16 -19.96 -30.20
N LEU A 1057 -44.98 -19.25 -31.31
CA LEU A 1057 -44.89 -19.86 -32.64
C LEU A 1057 -43.70 -20.82 -32.73
N LYS A 1058 -42.61 -20.57 -31.99
CA LYS A 1058 -41.42 -21.45 -31.93
C LYS A 1058 -41.74 -22.90 -31.54
N TRP A 1059 -42.87 -23.15 -30.86
CA TRP A 1059 -43.26 -24.49 -30.41
C TRP A 1059 -44.20 -25.23 -31.36
N VAL A 1060 -44.75 -24.54 -32.36
CA VAL A 1060 -45.84 -25.06 -33.20
C VAL A 1060 -45.68 -24.72 -34.67
N GLY A 1061 -44.71 -23.91 -35.05
CA GLY A 1061 -44.38 -23.55 -36.42
C GLY A 1061 -42.97 -22.99 -36.55
N PHE A 1062 -42.65 -22.48 -37.73
CA PHE A 1062 -41.37 -21.89 -38.07
C PHE A 1062 -41.59 -20.51 -38.64
N TYR A 1063 -40.67 -19.59 -38.40
CA TYR A 1063 -40.67 -18.30 -39.06
C TYR A 1063 -39.24 -17.77 -39.18
N ASN A 1064 -39.01 -16.95 -40.19
CA ASN A 1064 -37.77 -16.21 -40.36
C ASN A 1064 -38.03 -14.94 -41.17
N TYR A 1065 -37.11 -13.98 -41.15
CA TYR A 1065 -37.35 -12.66 -41.70
C TYR A 1065 -36.07 -11.94 -42.09
N THR A 1066 -36.21 -10.92 -42.95
CA THR A 1066 -35.18 -9.91 -43.19
C THR A 1066 -35.65 -8.54 -42.72
N GLY A 1067 -34.71 -7.66 -42.40
CA GLY A 1067 -35.01 -6.31 -41.91
C GLY A 1067 -33.94 -5.77 -40.96
N GLY A 1068 -34.13 -4.55 -40.47
CA GLY A 1068 -33.19 -3.95 -39.52
C GLY A 1068 -33.57 -2.56 -39.01
N ALA A 1069 -32.59 -1.87 -38.43
CA ALA A 1069 -32.78 -0.57 -37.79
C ALA A 1069 -33.14 0.56 -38.77
N GLU A 1070 -32.70 0.45 -40.03
CA GLU A 1070 -32.96 1.47 -41.04
C GLU A 1070 -34.35 1.32 -41.66
N ASN A 1071 -34.71 0.11 -42.09
CA ASN A 1071 -35.87 -0.12 -42.95
C ASN A 1071 -36.95 -1.00 -42.31
N GLY A 1072 -36.88 -1.31 -41.01
CA GLY A 1072 -37.86 -2.19 -40.36
C GLY A 1072 -37.85 -3.62 -40.90
N LEU A 1073 -38.93 -4.36 -40.67
CA LEU A 1073 -39.16 -5.66 -41.31
C LEU A 1073 -39.21 -5.44 -42.83
N GLN A 1074 -38.66 -6.37 -43.62
CA GLN A 1074 -38.66 -6.32 -45.08
C GLN A 1074 -39.37 -7.52 -45.69
N THR A 1075 -39.06 -8.71 -45.16
CA THR A 1075 -39.70 -9.97 -45.53
C THR A 1075 -39.97 -10.79 -44.28
N LEU A 1076 -41.05 -11.55 -44.27
CA LEU A 1076 -41.38 -12.50 -43.21
C LEU A 1076 -41.90 -13.78 -43.85
N GLU A 1077 -41.27 -14.90 -43.55
CA GLU A 1077 -41.69 -16.23 -43.96
C GLU A 1077 -42.15 -17.03 -42.74
N ILE A 1078 -43.20 -17.82 -42.93
CA ILE A 1078 -43.86 -18.57 -41.87
C ILE A 1078 -44.26 -19.93 -42.43
N ALA A 1079 -43.99 -21.00 -41.67
CA ALA A 1079 -44.50 -22.34 -41.94
C ALA A 1079 -45.27 -22.88 -40.74
N ILE A 1080 -46.51 -23.31 -40.98
CA ILE A 1080 -47.40 -23.83 -39.94
C ILE A 1080 -47.84 -25.25 -40.33
N PRO A 1081 -47.49 -26.28 -39.54
CA PRO A 1081 -47.94 -27.63 -39.80
C PRO A 1081 -49.45 -27.72 -39.69
N TRP A 1082 -50.10 -28.39 -40.65
CA TRP A 1082 -51.57 -28.56 -40.66
C TRP A 1082 -52.12 -29.13 -39.36
N LYS A 1083 -51.33 -29.98 -38.70
CA LYS A 1083 -51.65 -30.56 -37.39
C LYS A 1083 -51.86 -29.49 -36.31
N ALA A 1084 -51.12 -28.38 -36.34
CA ALA A 1084 -51.29 -27.27 -35.39
C ALA A 1084 -52.58 -26.48 -35.63
N LEU A 1085 -53.07 -26.45 -36.88
CA LEU A 1085 -54.35 -25.84 -37.24
C LEU A 1085 -55.56 -26.78 -37.06
N GLY A 1086 -55.32 -28.04 -36.68
CA GLY A 1086 -56.37 -29.06 -36.49
C GLY A 1086 -56.64 -29.94 -37.73
N GLY A 1087 -55.87 -29.79 -38.80
CA GLY A 1087 -55.98 -30.56 -40.05
C GLY A 1087 -55.79 -29.69 -41.30
N LYS A 1088 -55.62 -30.32 -42.47
CA LYS A 1088 -55.55 -29.65 -43.78
C LYS A 1088 -56.99 -29.30 -44.23
N PRO A 1089 -57.37 -28.02 -44.36
CA PRO A 1089 -58.72 -27.62 -44.78
C PRO A 1089 -58.86 -27.64 -46.31
N GLU A 1090 -60.08 -27.61 -46.84
CA GLU A 1090 -60.34 -27.49 -48.30
C GLU A 1090 -60.12 -26.05 -48.82
N LYS A 1091 -60.19 -25.07 -47.92
CA LYS A 1091 -60.13 -23.65 -48.25
C LYS A 1091 -59.63 -22.85 -47.05
N ILE A 1092 -58.83 -21.81 -47.30
CA ILE A 1092 -58.39 -20.85 -46.28
C ILE A 1092 -58.63 -19.42 -46.78
N ASN A 1093 -59.22 -18.61 -45.91
CA ASN A 1093 -59.37 -17.18 -46.07
C ASN A 1093 -58.35 -16.49 -45.16
N ILE A 1094 -57.57 -15.55 -45.70
CA ILE A 1094 -56.49 -14.89 -44.99
C ILE A 1094 -56.52 -13.38 -45.20
N ILE A 1095 -56.16 -12.66 -44.15
CA ILE A 1095 -55.86 -11.24 -44.20
C ILE A 1095 -54.61 -10.96 -43.34
N ALA A 1096 -53.72 -10.13 -43.86
CA ALA A 1096 -52.59 -9.59 -43.10
C ALA A 1096 -52.81 -8.09 -42.84
N TYR A 1097 -52.34 -7.59 -41.71
CA TYR A 1097 -52.50 -6.19 -41.31
C TYR A 1097 -51.38 -5.74 -40.37
N ILE A 1098 -51.14 -4.42 -40.31
CA ILE A 1098 -50.17 -3.81 -39.39
C ILE A 1098 -50.92 -2.95 -38.37
N THR A 1099 -50.52 -3.03 -37.10
CA THR A 1099 -51.10 -2.27 -35.98
C THR A 1099 -50.01 -1.75 -35.05
N GLY A 1100 -50.40 -0.92 -34.08
CA GLY A 1100 -49.49 -0.47 -33.03
C GLY A 1100 -49.21 -1.53 -31.95
N GLN A 1101 -48.30 -1.21 -31.02
CA GLN A 1101 -47.85 -2.13 -29.98
C GLN A 1101 -48.92 -2.43 -28.90
N GLY A 1102 -49.87 -1.52 -28.67
CA GLY A 1102 -50.74 -1.49 -27.51
C GLY A 1102 -52.13 -2.09 -27.75
N ALA A 1103 -52.75 -2.55 -26.65
CA ALA A 1103 -54.17 -2.85 -26.66
C ALA A 1103 -54.96 -1.57 -26.98
N GLY A 1104 -55.88 -1.65 -27.92
CA GLY A 1104 -56.67 -0.51 -28.38
C GLY A 1104 -56.13 0.22 -29.61
N ASP A 1105 -54.97 -0.16 -30.14
CA ASP A 1105 -54.46 0.39 -31.41
C ASP A 1105 -55.26 -0.20 -32.59
N SER A 1106 -55.50 0.59 -33.64
CA SER A 1106 -56.15 0.16 -34.89
C SER A 1106 -55.10 -0.19 -35.98
N ALA A 1107 -55.58 -0.67 -37.13
CA ALA A 1107 -54.73 -1.11 -38.23
C ALA A 1107 -54.43 0.05 -39.18
N VAL A 1108 -53.18 0.15 -39.61
CA VAL A 1108 -52.71 1.23 -40.49
C VAL A 1108 -52.43 0.79 -41.93
N ASP A 1109 -52.50 -0.52 -42.14
CA ASP A 1109 -52.34 -1.14 -43.44
C ASP A 1109 -52.90 -2.57 -43.44
N SER A 1110 -53.31 -3.07 -44.60
CA SER A 1110 -53.85 -4.42 -44.76
C SER A 1110 -53.63 -5.01 -46.16
N LEU A 1111 -53.57 -6.35 -46.22
CA LEU A 1111 -53.56 -7.12 -47.46
C LEU A 1111 -54.63 -8.23 -47.41
N PRO A 1112 -55.64 -8.22 -48.30
CA PRO A 1112 -55.91 -7.21 -49.33
C PRO A 1112 -56.20 -5.80 -48.75
N LEU A 1113 -55.77 -4.76 -49.47
CA LEU A 1113 -55.96 -3.36 -49.06
C LEU A 1113 -57.44 -2.97 -49.05
N GLN A 1114 -57.91 -2.46 -47.91
CA GLN A 1114 -59.32 -2.09 -47.70
C GLN A 1114 -59.49 -0.60 -47.40
N ASP A 1115 -60.70 -0.09 -47.61
CA ASP A 1115 -61.05 1.29 -47.27
C ASP A 1115 -61.19 1.53 -45.77
N ALA A 1116 -61.25 0.47 -44.96
CA ALA A 1116 -61.29 0.57 -43.50
C ALA A 1116 -60.03 1.27 -42.95
N VAL A 1117 -58.85 0.85 -43.41
CA VAL A 1117 -57.53 1.38 -42.99
C VAL A 1117 -57.15 2.67 -43.71
N LYS A 1118 -58.13 3.46 -44.20
CA LYS A 1118 -57.88 4.69 -44.97
C LYS A 1118 -58.52 5.90 -44.31
N ASP A 1119 -58.08 6.24 -43.10
CA ASP A 1119 -58.61 7.41 -42.43
C ASP A 1119 -58.04 8.71 -43.00
N THR A 1120 -58.90 9.71 -43.16
CA THR A 1120 -58.55 11.00 -43.74
C THR A 1120 -58.12 12.05 -42.72
N ASP A 1121 -58.31 11.79 -41.42
CA ASP A 1121 -58.05 12.73 -40.33
C ASP A 1121 -56.74 12.38 -39.58
N PRO A 1122 -55.77 13.31 -39.48
CA PRO A 1122 -54.50 13.08 -38.77
C PRO A 1122 -54.70 12.62 -37.33
N GLY A 1123 -54.18 11.44 -36.99
CA GLY A 1123 -54.24 10.84 -35.64
C GLY A 1123 -55.45 9.95 -35.36
N GLN A 1124 -56.36 9.75 -36.32
CA GLN A 1124 -57.44 8.75 -36.21
C GLN A 1124 -56.96 7.34 -36.56
N GLU A 1125 -56.02 7.22 -37.51
CA GLU A 1125 -55.47 5.97 -38.07
C GLU A 1125 -54.93 4.95 -37.05
N TRP A 1126 -54.65 5.36 -35.81
CA TRP A 1126 -54.16 4.45 -34.74
C TRP A 1126 -55.16 4.23 -33.61
N GLY A 1127 -56.34 4.86 -33.66
CA GLY A 1127 -57.30 4.86 -32.55
C GLY A 1127 -58.75 4.63 -32.95
N ASP A 1128 -59.05 4.41 -34.22
CA ASP A 1128 -60.38 4.09 -34.73
C ASP A 1128 -60.69 2.58 -34.62
N VAL A 1129 -61.62 2.02 -35.40
CA VAL A 1129 -61.93 0.59 -35.38
C VAL A 1129 -62.09 0.10 -36.82
N ASP A 1130 -61.09 -0.64 -37.30
CA ASP A 1130 -61.10 -1.23 -38.63
C ASP A 1130 -61.94 -2.49 -38.68
N THR A 1131 -62.84 -2.61 -39.66
CA THR A 1131 -63.57 -3.86 -39.90
C THR A 1131 -63.21 -4.45 -41.25
N PHE A 1132 -62.50 -5.57 -41.21
CA PHE A 1132 -62.08 -6.29 -42.40
C PHE A 1132 -63.17 -7.20 -42.95
N THR A 1133 -63.59 -6.92 -44.18
CA THR A 1133 -64.64 -7.62 -44.92
C THR A 1133 -64.07 -8.44 -46.08
N GLU A 1134 -62.92 -8.03 -46.62
CA GLU A 1134 -62.24 -8.73 -47.72
C GLU A 1134 -61.10 -9.62 -47.22
N PHE A 1135 -61.02 -10.83 -47.78
CA PHE A 1135 -59.99 -11.82 -47.45
C PHE A 1135 -59.46 -12.44 -48.72
N ALA A 1136 -58.14 -12.56 -48.83
CA ALA A 1136 -57.54 -13.34 -49.88
C ALA A 1136 -57.87 -14.82 -49.65
N THR A 1137 -58.23 -15.53 -50.70
CA THR A 1137 -58.83 -16.87 -50.61
C THR A 1137 -57.99 -17.87 -51.38
N VAL A 1138 -57.53 -18.91 -50.71
CA VAL A 1138 -56.77 -20.01 -51.30
C VAL A 1138 -57.58 -21.29 -51.20
N THR A 1139 -57.77 -21.98 -52.33
CA THR A 1139 -58.37 -23.32 -52.37
C THR A 1139 -57.25 -24.34 -52.27
N ILE A 1140 -57.42 -25.31 -51.38
CA ILE A 1140 -56.41 -26.31 -51.06
C ILE A 1140 -56.84 -27.64 -51.67
N GLU A 1141 -56.02 -28.20 -52.56
CA GLU A 1141 -56.27 -29.47 -53.26
C GLU A 1141 -56.00 -30.72 -52.41
#